data_AF-A0A497EDB9-F1
#
_entry.id   AF-A0A497EDB9-F1
#
_cell.length_a   1.000
_cell.length_b   1.000
_cell.length_c   1.000
_cell.angle_alpha   90.00
_cell.angle_beta   90.00
_cell.angle_gamma   90.00
#
_symmetry.space_group_name_H-M   'P 1'
#
loop_
_entity.id
_entity.type
_entity.pdbx_description
1 polymer ?
#
loop_
_entity_poly.entity_id
_entity_poly.type
_entity_poly.pdbx_seq_one_letter_code
_entity_poly.pdbx_strand_id
1 'polypeptide(L)'
;MKGLSSAGLTGHFRASLGPGCTPQEGGCGRWRNAWPGGLGIFLVVVLILNVGVCFVDANPLFDAWGQVQNALAVDQEQNLEVSLQRLLIVKKELGLDRVTPFAQALTEASVGRPGPVGNLLLESAKRLDPLLPGPRFMMGRRAWKSGNRVKGLGEFANGAVNMVRLRSVRRAVISSCIPWILITLGFSVVAAIVVQVVAFFRLIAADAYILGLRLFSRINALIFAAVVVSLPLFAGLGPVWVLIYLFSLIWIYMASFQRITAVISLVVIALIVPLLGLWQNVCLAPAQLQDRVIEVLTERKADFVTLREFIDLETEFKGSAAYHIVAGELLRLHGDRELGRLEFEKATMVSLNSVLPRLFLGAYALEDRDPWRALELLSKVVEMDPNGALGHYNMAIALDLTRRFDEGDAERRKARELAKGPLESLGIPGQEDRVLFPLIGSGIVQGLAESAPPGIQFALDNRVQGRSLFGTDAFSPLSLAALVGIVVGAGMLFVRRRWYGPALECGKCGRVFRPEDKSSYCEQCVSVFLKRNAVSIEQQTAKAAQVRRWELMNGLVVRGLGVAVPGGRQIVGRRVVSGILLNFIVWLPLLGAVAWVPLFLRTIEPSLPLRGLQLGLVFAGGAGWVVAALSAWSRR
;
A
#
# COMPACT_ATOMS: atom_id res chain seq x y z
N MET A 1 63.57 12.78 8.11
CA MET A 1 64.21 11.54 8.61
C MET A 1 63.12 10.49 8.77
N LYS A 2 63.34 9.31 8.15
CA LYS A 2 62.75 7.95 8.34
C LYS A 2 61.43 7.86 9.14
N GLY A 3 60.35 7.21 8.72
CA GLY A 3 60.16 6.14 7.74
C GLY A 3 59.19 5.10 8.33
N LEU A 4 58.47 4.38 7.44
CA LEU A 4 57.59 3.21 7.63
C LEU A 4 56.10 3.49 7.96
N SER A 5 55.08 2.83 7.39
CA SER A 5 54.75 2.32 6.04
C SER A 5 53.46 1.50 6.18
N SER A 6 52.67 1.45 5.11
CA SER A 6 51.59 0.49 4.78
C SER A 6 50.21 0.71 5.42
N ALA A 7 49.07 0.56 4.76
CA ALA A 7 48.69 0.39 3.36
C ALA A 7 47.14 0.39 3.28
N GLY A 8 46.57 0.68 2.09
CA GLY A 8 45.19 0.29 1.70
C GLY A 8 44.22 1.47 1.46
N LEU A 9 44.40 2.26 0.40
CA LEU A 9 43.71 2.12 -0.92
C LEU A 9 42.20 2.40 -0.91
N THR A 10 41.88 3.67 -1.11
CA THR A 10 40.65 4.19 -1.72
C THR A 10 40.68 4.01 -3.24
N GLY A 11 39.60 3.50 -3.83
CA GLY A 11 39.42 3.41 -5.29
C GLY A 11 38.00 3.79 -5.69
N HIS A 12 37.82 5.04 -6.13
CA HIS A 12 36.69 5.48 -6.95
C HIS A 12 36.86 4.94 -8.38
N PHE A 13 35.79 4.46 -9.04
CA PHE A 13 35.62 4.69 -10.48
C PHE A 13 34.15 4.57 -10.92
N ARG A 14 33.69 5.64 -11.59
CA ARG A 14 32.44 5.81 -12.34
C ARG A 14 32.77 5.56 -13.82
N ALA A 15 31.95 4.82 -14.57
CA ALA A 15 31.96 4.79 -16.04
C ALA A 15 30.50 4.57 -16.50
N SER A 16 29.78 5.58 -17.01
CA SER A 16 29.79 6.15 -18.38
C SER A 16 29.35 5.15 -19.46
N LEU A 17 28.05 5.22 -19.78
CA LEU A 17 27.38 4.60 -20.92
C LEU A 17 27.71 5.36 -22.22
N GLY A 18 27.92 4.63 -23.31
CA GLY A 18 28.06 5.12 -24.69
C GLY A 18 27.87 3.96 -25.68
N PRO A 19 27.49 4.22 -26.96
CA PRO A 19 26.28 3.63 -27.54
C PRO A 19 26.50 2.68 -28.75
N GLY A 20 25.44 1.92 -29.07
CA GLY A 20 24.94 1.60 -30.42
C GLY A 20 25.87 0.98 -31.47
N CYS A 21 25.61 -0.28 -31.85
CA CYS A 21 26.03 -0.86 -33.14
C CYS A 21 25.06 -1.96 -33.62
N THR A 22 24.32 -1.67 -34.69
CA THR A 22 24.03 -2.55 -35.84
C THR A 22 24.38 -1.70 -37.08
N PRO A 23 24.89 -2.25 -38.21
CA PRO A 23 24.18 -3.25 -39.03
C PRO A 23 25.04 -4.26 -39.84
N GLN A 24 24.35 -5.31 -40.34
CA GLN A 24 24.41 -5.97 -41.67
C GLN A 24 25.73 -6.43 -42.36
N GLU A 25 25.55 -7.54 -43.10
CA GLU A 25 26.41 -8.16 -44.14
C GLU A 25 27.64 -8.93 -43.64
N GLY A 26 27.97 -10.15 -44.02
CA GLY A 26 27.49 -11.08 -45.04
C GLY A 26 28.62 -12.08 -45.32
N GLY A 27 28.31 -13.37 -45.53
CA GLY A 27 29.11 -14.26 -46.39
C GLY A 27 30.36 -14.96 -45.80
N CYS A 28 30.16 -16.23 -45.42
CA CYS A 28 30.82 -17.43 -45.99
C CYS A 28 32.35 -17.42 -46.27
N GLY A 29 33.11 -18.35 -45.67
CA GLY A 29 34.46 -18.66 -46.18
C GLY A 29 35.38 -19.61 -45.38
N ARG A 30 35.17 -20.92 -45.54
CA ARG A 30 36.20 -22.00 -45.67
C ARG A 30 37.30 -22.25 -44.62
N TRP A 31 37.14 -23.38 -43.92
CA TRP A 31 38.05 -24.53 -43.74
C TRP A 31 39.52 -24.42 -44.21
N ARG A 32 40.48 -24.73 -43.31
CA ARG A 32 41.28 -25.98 -43.31
C ARG A 32 42.39 -26.02 -42.24
N ASN A 33 42.40 -27.14 -41.51
CA ASN A 33 43.54 -27.98 -41.12
C ASN A 33 44.72 -27.37 -40.34
N ALA A 34 44.88 -27.80 -39.09
CA ALA A 34 46.11 -28.45 -38.62
C ALA A 34 45.88 -29.11 -37.24
N TRP A 35 45.77 -30.43 -37.22
CA TRP A 35 46.13 -31.28 -36.07
C TRP A 35 47.16 -32.28 -36.59
N PRO A 36 48.19 -32.61 -35.79
CA PRO A 36 48.44 -34.02 -35.57
C PRO A 36 48.87 -34.37 -34.14
N GLY A 37 48.38 -35.53 -33.68
CA GLY A 37 49.18 -36.47 -32.88
C GLY A 37 48.96 -36.47 -31.36
N GLY A 38 48.29 -37.52 -30.85
CA GLY A 38 48.38 -37.90 -29.43
C GLY A 38 47.12 -38.51 -28.79
N LEU A 39 46.61 -39.57 -29.41
CA LEU A 39 45.74 -40.61 -28.86
C LEU A 39 45.89 -40.90 -27.34
N GLY A 40 44.76 -41.19 -26.68
CA GLY A 40 44.64 -42.53 -26.10
C GLY A 40 44.22 -42.69 -24.64
N ILE A 41 44.22 -41.65 -23.78
CA ILE A 41 43.99 -41.85 -22.33
C ILE A 41 42.86 -40.97 -21.75
N PHE A 42 42.43 -39.92 -22.46
CA PHE A 42 41.40 -39.00 -21.93
C PHE A 42 39.94 -39.41 -22.21
N LEU A 43 39.68 -40.40 -23.08
CA LEU A 43 38.32 -40.74 -23.49
C LEU A 43 37.60 -41.74 -22.57
N VAL A 44 38.31 -42.39 -21.64
CA VAL A 44 37.72 -43.39 -20.73
C VAL A 44 37.37 -42.78 -19.36
N VAL A 45 38.00 -41.67 -18.98
CA VAL A 45 37.71 -40.97 -17.70
C VAL A 45 36.55 -39.98 -17.84
N VAL A 46 36.26 -39.48 -19.05
CA VAL A 46 35.13 -38.57 -19.29
C VAL A 46 33.81 -39.30 -19.51
N LEU A 47 33.83 -40.61 -19.80
CA LEU A 47 32.60 -41.42 -19.95
C LEU A 47 32.08 -42.02 -18.63
N ILE A 48 32.89 -42.07 -17.57
CA ILE A 48 32.51 -42.68 -16.28
C ILE A 48 32.05 -41.64 -15.24
N LEU A 49 32.32 -40.35 -15.45
CA LEU A 49 31.80 -39.27 -14.60
C LEU A 49 30.38 -38.78 -14.98
N ASN A 50 29.73 -39.43 -15.95
CA ASN A 50 28.37 -39.08 -16.41
C ASN A 50 27.27 -40.05 -15.93
N VAL A 51 27.55 -40.91 -14.95
CA VAL A 51 26.59 -41.89 -14.38
C VAL A 51 26.33 -41.63 -12.89
N GLY A 52 26.36 -40.37 -12.47
CA GLY A 52 26.18 -40.01 -11.06
C GLY A 52 25.38 -38.73 -10.81
N VAL A 53 24.66 -38.22 -11.81
CA VAL A 53 23.57 -37.28 -11.52
C VAL A 53 22.40 -38.17 -11.12
N CYS A 54 22.23 -38.38 -9.81
CA CYS A 54 20.93 -38.76 -9.28
C CYS A 54 19.91 -37.84 -9.95
N PHE A 55 18.96 -38.42 -10.68
CA PHE A 55 17.76 -37.73 -11.11
C PHE A 55 17.12 -37.16 -9.84
N VAL A 56 17.44 -35.91 -9.52
CA VAL A 56 16.55 -35.09 -8.72
C VAL A 56 15.36 -34.91 -9.65
N ASP A 57 14.28 -35.63 -9.37
CA ASP A 57 13.04 -35.47 -10.11
C ASP A 57 12.76 -33.97 -10.20
N ALA A 58 12.73 -33.48 -11.42
CA ALA A 58 12.55 -32.06 -11.66
C ALA A 58 11.19 -31.65 -11.09
N ASN A 59 11.15 -30.49 -10.44
CA ASN A 59 9.97 -30.01 -9.73
C ASN A 59 8.79 -29.96 -10.73
N PRO A 60 7.73 -30.76 -10.51
CA PRO A 60 6.67 -30.97 -11.51
C PRO A 60 5.91 -29.68 -11.83
N LEU A 61 5.88 -28.75 -10.87
CA LEU A 61 5.24 -27.45 -11.03
C LEU A 61 6.05 -26.55 -11.98
N PHE A 62 7.37 -26.54 -11.84
CA PHE A 62 8.26 -25.81 -12.74
C PHE A 62 8.36 -26.47 -14.12
N ASP A 63 8.34 -27.79 -14.20
CA ASP A 63 8.34 -28.50 -15.48
C ASP A 63 7.07 -28.22 -16.28
N ALA A 64 5.90 -28.32 -15.64
CA ALA A 64 4.63 -28.00 -16.28
C ALA A 64 4.60 -26.51 -16.72
N TRP A 65 5.14 -25.61 -15.90
CA TRP A 65 5.28 -24.20 -16.27
C TRP A 65 6.23 -24.00 -17.46
N GLY A 66 7.36 -24.70 -17.50
CA GLY A 66 8.32 -24.68 -18.61
C GLY A 66 7.70 -25.14 -19.93
N GLN A 67 6.85 -26.18 -19.89
CA GLN A 67 6.07 -26.61 -21.07
C GLN A 67 5.12 -25.51 -21.56
N VAL A 68 4.43 -24.82 -20.65
CA VAL A 68 3.57 -23.67 -20.99
C VAL A 68 4.40 -22.53 -21.62
N GLN A 69 5.57 -22.21 -21.08
CA GLN A 69 6.46 -21.18 -21.63
C GLN A 69 6.94 -21.56 -23.04
N ASN A 70 7.33 -22.81 -23.25
CA ASN A 70 7.75 -23.31 -24.55
C ASN A 70 6.60 -23.27 -25.57
N ALA A 71 5.41 -23.71 -25.19
CA ALA A 71 4.23 -23.65 -26.06
C ALA A 71 3.85 -22.20 -26.43
N LEU A 72 3.99 -21.26 -25.49
CA LEU A 72 3.78 -19.82 -25.73
C LEU A 72 4.83 -19.21 -26.67
N ALA A 73 6.05 -19.74 -26.68
CA ALA A 73 7.13 -19.28 -27.54
C ALA A 73 7.01 -19.79 -28.99
N VAL A 74 6.52 -21.02 -29.16
CA VAL A 74 6.35 -21.68 -30.47
C VAL A 74 5.01 -21.32 -31.15
N ASP A 75 4.11 -20.62 -30.45
CA ASP A 75 2.79 -20.16 -30.91
C ASP A 75 1.87 -21.27 -31.45
N GLN A 76 2.00 -22.49 -30.90
CA GLN A 76 1.17 -23.64 -31.23
C GLN A 76 0.00 -23.77 -30.24
N GLU A 77 -1.21 -23.40 -30.68
CA GLU A 77 -2.42 -23.35 -29.84
C GLU A 77 -2.79 -24.70 -29.20
N GLN A 78 -2.70 -25.80 -29.95
CA GLN A 78 -3.00 -27.15 -29.42
C GLN A 78 -2.04 -27.56 -28.30
N ASN A 79 -0.74 -27.31 -28.49
CA ASN A 79 0.28 -27.64 -27.48
C ASN A 79 0.13 -26.77 -26.22
N LEU A 80 -0.34 -25.52 -26.38
CA LEU A 80 -0.61 -24.63 -25.27
C LEU A 80 -1.76 -25.14 -24.39
N GLU A 81 -2.87 -25.59 -24.99
CA GLU A 81 -4.00 -26.10 -24.21
C GLU A 81 -3.61 -27.33 -23.39
N VAL A 82 -2.91 -28.29 -24.01
CA VAL A 82 -2.40 -29.49 -23.32
C VAL A 82 -1.47 -29.12 -22.17
N SER A 83 -0.54 -28.18 -22.40
CA SER A 83 0.40 -27.72 -21.37
C SER A 83 -0.30 -27.02 -20.20
N LEU A 84 -1.32 -26.19 -20.48
CA LEU A 84 -2.13 -25.53 -19.46
C LEU A 84 -2.97 -26.52 -18.66
N GLN A 85 -3.53 -27.54 -19.32
CA GLN A 85 -4.24 -28.62 -18.63
C GLN A 85 -3.30 -29.41 -17.71
N ARG A 86 -2.08 -29.72 -18.17
CA ARG A 86 -1.06 -30.38 -17.33
C ARG A 86 -0.74 -29.54 -16.08
N LEU A 87 -0.57 -28.23 -16.23
CA LEU A 87 -0.33 -27.34 -15.08
C LEU A 87 -1.49 -27.34 -14.07
N LEU A 88 -2.74 -27.39 -14.54
CA LEU A 88 -3.91 -27.49 -13.67
C LEU A 88 -4.00 -28.85 -12.94
N ILE A 89 -3.59 -29.93 -13.61
CA ILE A 89 -3.50 -31.26 -13.00
C ILE A 89 -2.45 -31.24 -11.88
N VAL A 90 -1.23 -30.74 -12.15
CA VAL A 90 -0.17 -30.64 -11.13
C VAL A 90 -0.60 -29.77 -9.95
N LYS A 91 -1.30 -28.65 -10.19
CA LYS A 91 -1.91 -27.85 -9.13
C LYS A 91 -2.82 -28.69 -8.22
N LYS A 92 -3.66 -29.55 -8.81
CA LYS A 92 -4.59 -30.43 -8.07
C LYS A 92 -3.82 -31.50 -7.29
N GLU A 93 -2.84 -32.16 -7.92
CA GLU A 93 -1.99 -33.20 -7.31
C GLU A 93 -1.20 -32.66 -6.10
N LEU A 94 -0.75 -31.41 -6.13
CA LEU A 94 -0.08 -30.76 -4.99
C LEU A 94 -1.06 -30.25 -3.92
N GLY A 95 -2.37 -30.31 -4.18
CA GLY A 95 -3.39 -29.80 -3.27
C GLY A 95 -3.40 -28.27 -3.13
N LEU A 96 -2.88 -27.55 -4.14
CA LEU A 96 -2.80 -26.09 -4.13
C LEU A 96 -4.14 -25.45 -4.52
N ASP A 97 -4.63 -24.52 -3.71
CA ASP A 97 -5.82 -23.73 -4.03
C ASP A 97 -5.49 -22.61 -5.02
N ARG A 98 -4.29 -22.03 -4.93
CA ARG A 98 -3.86 -20.89 -5.74
C ARG A 98 -2.39 -20.97 -6.16
N VAL A 99 -2.13 -20.64 -7.43
CA VAL A 99 -0.77 -20.50 -7.98
C VAL A 99 -0.63 -19.11 -8.59
N THR A 100 -0.59 -18.11 -7.71
CA THR A 100 -0.71 -16.69 -8.08
C THR A 100 0.38 -16.20 -9.06
N PRO A 101 1.68 -16.54 -8.91
CA PRO A 101 2.72 -16.07 -9.83
C PRO A 101 2.46 -16.48 -11.29
N PHE A 102 2.03 -17.73 -11.50
CA PHE A 102 1.73 -18.25 -12.83
C PHE A 102 0.44 -17.66 -13.40
N ALA A 103 -0.60 -17.49 -12.57
CA ALA A 103 -1.83 -16.82 -12.97
C ALA A 103 -1.58 -15.37 -13.41
N GLN A 104 -0.70 -14.64 -12.71
CA GLN A 104 -0.27 -13.29 -13.10
C GLN A 104 0.49 -13.29 -14.43
N ALA A 105 1.46 -14.21 -14.59
CA ALA A 105 2.22 -14.34 -15.83
C ALA A 105 1.32 -14.67 -17.04
N LEU A 106 0.33 -15.55 -16.90
CA LEU A 106 -0.66 -15.82 -17.95
C LEU A 106 -1.53 -14.61 -18.26
N THR A 107 -1.91 -13.84 -17.23
CA THR A 107 -2.68 -12.60 -17.41
C THR A 107 -1.88 -11.59 -18.22
N GLU A 108 -0.59 -11.42 -17.92
CA GLU A 108 0.31 -10.54 -18.66
C GLU A 108 0.54 -11.02 -20.09
N ALA A 109 0.79 -12.33 -20.28
CA ALA A 109 0.94 -12.94 -21.60
C ALA A 109 -0.30 -12.75 -22.49
N SER A 110 -1.49 -12.59 -21.90
CA SER A 110 -2.73 -12.32 -22.62
C SER A 110 -2.83 -10.89 -23.18
N VAL A 111 -2.08 -9.90 -22.65
CA VAL A 111 -2.25 -8.48 -23.01
C VAL A 111 -1.99 -8.24 -24.50
N GLY A 112 -0.98 -8.93 -25.06
CA GLY A 112 -0.61 -8.83 -26.48
C GLY A 112 -1.33 -9.80 -27.42
N ARG A 113 -2.21 -10.68 -26.91
CA ARG A 113 -2.81 -11.78 -27.69
C ARG A 113 -4.33 -11.69 -27.74
N PRO A 114 -4.93 -10.97 -28.72
CA PRO A 114 -6.38 -10.96 -28.89
C PRO A 114 -6.91 -12.32 -29.37
N GLY A 115 -8.22 -12.56 -29.23
CA GLY A 115 -8.86 -13.78 -29.75
C GLY A 115 -8.87 -14.98 -28.79
N PRO A 116 -9.03 -16.22 -29.31
CA PRO A 116 -9.27 -17.43 -28.53
C PRO A 116 -8.10 -17.76 -27.60
N VAL A 117 -6.87 -17.74 -28.09
CA VAL A 117 -5.64 -17.98 -27.30
C VAL A 117 -5.59 -17.08 -26.06
N GLY A 118 -5.81 -15.78 -26.21
CA GLY A 118 -5.79 -14.88 -25.05
C GLY A 118 -6.93 -15.12 -24.07
N ASN A 119 -8.09 -15.60 -24.54
CA ASN A 119 -9.20 -15.96 -23.65
C ASN A 119 -8.88 -17.26 -22.90
N LEU A 120 -8.27 -18.24 -23.58
CA LEU A 120 -7.76 -19.47 -22.97
C LEU A 120 -6.75 -19.17 -21.86
N LEU A 121 -5.83 -18.23 -22.08
CA LEU A 121 -4.87 -17.78 -21.06
C LEU A 121 -5.58 -17.16 -19.84
N LEU A 122 -6.56 -16.28 -20.05
CA LEU A 122 -7.31 -15.64 -18.97
C LEU A 122 -8.20 -16.63 -18.20
N GLU A 123 -8.81 -17.59 -18.90
CA GLU A 123 -9.59 -18.66 -18.27
C GLU A 123 -8.71 -19.58 -17.43
N SER A 124 -7.54 -19.95 -17.97
CA SER A 124 -6.56 -20.77 -17.26
C SER A 124 -5.98 -20.02 -16.06
N ALA A 125 -5.68 -18.72 -16.20
CA ALA A 125 -5.27 -17.87 -15.08
C ALA A 125 -6.33 -17.82 -13.97
N LYS A 126 -7.62 -17.71 -14.32
CA LYS A 126 -8.74 -17.76 -13.36
C LYS A 126 -8.86 -19.12 -12.67
N ARG A 127 -8.56 -20.22 -13.37
CA ARG A 127 -8.54 -21.58 -12.78
C ARG A 127 -7.33 -21.78 -11.85
N LEU A 128 -6.18 -21.19 -12.18
CA LEU A 128 -4.99 -21.20 -11.33
C LEU A 128 -5.16 -20.35 -10.07
N ASP A 129 -5.76 -19.17 -10.18
CA ASP A 129 -6.12 -18.32 -9.04
C ASP A 129 -7.49 -17.64 -9.25
N PRO A 130 -8.56 -18.17 -8.62
CA PRO A 130 -9.90 -17.61 -8.75
C PRO A 130 -10.09 -16.23 -8.09
N LEU A 131 -9.22 -15.88 -7.13
CA LEU A 131 -9.30 -14.64 -6.36
C LEU A 131 -8.47 -13.52 -7.00
N LEU A 132 -7.60 -13.82 -7.97
CA LEU A 132 -6.82 -12.81 -8.67
C LEU A 132 -7.75 -11.83 -9.43
N PRO A 133 -7.68 -10.51 -9.18
CA PRO A 133 -8.53 -9.53 -9.86
C PRO A 133 -8.15 -9.32 -11.34
N GLY A 134 -6.84 -9.39 -11.63
CA GLY A 134 -6.25 -9.17 -12.96
C GLY A 134 -6.97 -9.83 -14.14
N PRO A 135 -7.14 -11.16 -14.13
CA PRO A 135 -7.82 -11.89 -15.20
C PRO A 135 -9.24 -11.36 -15.48
N ARG A 136 -10.01 -11.05 -14.43
CA ARG A 136 -11.40 -10.58 -14.55
C ARG A 136 -11.47 -9.19 -15.17
N PHE A 137 -10.60 -8.26 -14.75
CA PHE A 137 -10.55 -6.95 -15.37
C PHE A 137 -10.15 -7.01 -16.85
N MET A 138 -9.23 -7.91 -17.22
CA MET A 138 -8.85 -8.12 -18.61
C MET A 138 -9.97 -8.77 -19.44
N MET A 139 -10.66 -9.77 -18.90
CA MET A 139 -11.87 -10.36 -19.52
C MET A 139 -12.97 -9.33 -19.71
N GLY A 140 -13.24 -8.50 -18.69
CA GLY A 140 -14.22 -7.42 -18.76
C GLY A 140 -13.88 -6.39 -19.83
N ARG A 141 -12.60 -6.01 -19.94
CA ARG A 141 -12.11 -5.09 -20.99
C ARG A 141 -12.30 -5.67 -22.39
N ARG A 142 -12.07 -6.97 -22.58
CA ARG A 142 -12.29 -7.66 -23.86
C ARG A 142 -13.78 -7.74 -24.20
N ALA A 143 -14.63 -8.14 -23.26
CA ALA A 143 -16.07 -8.20 -23.44
C ALA A 143 -16.68 -6.82 -23.74
N TRP A 144 -16.16 -5.77 -23.10
CA TRP A 144 -16.56 -4.40 -23.39
C TRP A 144 -16.20 -3.98 -24.81
N LYS A 145 -14.99 -4.30 -25.28
CA LYS A 145 -14.54 -4.02 -26.65
C LYS A 145 -15.31 -4.82 -27.70
N SER A 146 -15.74 -6.05 -27.38
CA SER A 146 -16.54 -6.89 -28.28
C SER A 146 -18.03 -6.52 -28.31
N GLY A 147 -18.44 -5.42 -27.68
CA GLY A 147 -19.83 -4.94 -27.66
C GLY A 147 -20.71 -5.53 -26.55
N ASN A 148 -20.27 -6.57 -25.84
CA ASN A 148 -21.03 -7.17 -24.75
C ASN A 148 -20.81 -6.40 -23.42
N ARG A 149 -21.48 -5.26 -23.30
CA ARG A 149 -21.34 -4.35 -22.14
C ARG A 149 -21.81 -4.97 -20.82
N VAL A 150 -22.84 -5.83 -20.85
CA VAL A 150 -23.37 -6.49 -19.64
C VAL A 150 -22.35 -7.45 -19.07
N LYS A 151 -21.78 -8.33 -19.91
CA LYS A 151 -20.69 -9.23 -19.51
C LYS A 151 -19.46 -8.45 -19.05
N GLY A 152 -19.10 -7.38 -19.77
CA GLY A 152 -17.99 -6.50 -19.39
C GLY A 152 -18.16 -5.90 -17.99
N LEU A 153 -19.34 -5.34 -17.70
CA LEU A 153 -19.65 -4.76 -16.40
C LEU A 153 -19.69 -5.81 -15.29
N GLY A 154 -20.25 -7.00 -15.57
CA GLY A 154 -20.27 -8.13 -14.64
C GLY A 154 -18.86 -8.57 -14.24
N GLU A 155 -17.94 -8.70 -15.21
CA GLU A 155 -16.54 -9.04 -14.94
C GLU A 155 -15.80 -7.93 -14.18
N PHE A 156 -16.08 -6.65 -14.45
CA PHE A 156 -15.52 -5.55 -13.66
C PHE A 156 -16.01 -5.55 -12.22
N ALA A 157 -17.30 -5.78 -11.98
CA ALA A 157 -17.86 -5.88 -10.63
C ALA A 157 -17.25 -7.08 -9.88
N ASN A 158 -17.16 -8.22 -10.55
CA ASN A 158 -16.55 -9.44 -10.03
C ASN A 158 -15.04 -9.28 -9.74
N GLY A 159 -14.32 -8.50 -10.55
CA GLY A 159 -12.93 -8.10 -10.28
C GLY A 159 -12.80 -7.20 -9.06
N ALA A 160 -13.69 -6.21 -8.91
CA ALA A 160 -13.72 -5.34 -7.73
C ALA A 160 -14.05 -6.11 -6.43
N VAL A 161 -14.97 -7.06 -6.48
CA VAL A 161 -15.25 -7.97 -5.36
C VAL A 161 -14.01 -8.79 -5.00
N ASN A 162 -13.27 -9.29 -6.00
CA ASN A 162 -12.02 -10.01 -5.79
C ASN A 162 -10.95 -9.15 -5.11
N MET A 163 -10.86 -7.85 -5.42
CA MET A 163 -9.94 -6.93 -4.71
C MET A 163 -10.25 -6.82 -3.21
N VAL A 164 -11.52 -6.95 -2.82
CA VAL A 164 -11.94 -6.93 -1.40
C VAL A 164 -11.77 -8.30 -0.75
N ARG A 165 -11.95 -9.40 -1.50
CA ARG A 165 -11.79 -10.76 -0.98
C ARG A 165 -10.33 -11.13 -0.75
N LEU A 166 -9.45 -10.79 -1.69
CA LEU A 166 -8.03 -11.09 -1.61
C LEU A 166 -7.37 -10.24 -0.52
N ARG A 167 -6.89 -10.88 0.55
CA ARG A 167 -6.43 -10.20 1.78
C ARG A 167 -5.28 -9.22 1.53
N SER A 168 -4.33 -9.58 0.66
CA SER A 168 -3.20 -8.74 0.28
C SER A 168 -3.64 -7.46 -0.43
N VAL A 169 -4.49 -7.59 -1.46
CA VAL A 169 -5.03 -6.46 -2.22
C VAL A 169 -5.96 -5.61 -1.36
N ARG A 170 -6.84 -6.23 -0.56
CA ARG A 170 -7.72 -5.50 0.38
C ARG A 170 -6.90 -4.62 1.32
N ARG A 171 -5.84 -5.18 1.91
CA ARG A 171 -4.94 -4.44 2.80
C ARG A 171 -4.31 -3.26 2.08
N ALA A 172 -3.81 -3.47 0.85
CA ALA A 172 -3.23 -2.40 0.03
C ALA A 172 -4.24 -1.29 -0.29
N VAL A 173 -5.46 -1.63 -0.72
CA VAL A 173 -6.52 -0.65 -1.01
C VAL A 173 -6.89 0.14 0.24
N ILE A 174 -7.20 -0.53 1.36
CA ILE A 174 -7.56 0.15 2.62
C ILE A 174 -6.42 1.04 3.09
N SER A 175 -5.18 0.55 3.04
CA SER A 175 -4.02 1.34 3.44
C SER A 175 -3.84 2.57 2.57
N SER A 176 -4.10 2.50 1.26
CA SER A 176 -3.97 3.64 0.34
C SER A 176 -5.01 4.74 0.58
N CYS A 177 -6.14 4.44 1.21
CA CYS A 177 -7.16 5.43 1.55
C CYS A 177 -6.70 6.38 2.66
N ILE A 178 -5.81 5.93 3.56
CA ILE A 178 -5.30 6.72 4.68
C ILE A 178 -4.54 7.97 4.21
N PRO A 179 -3.48 7.87 3.38
CA PRO A 179 -2.77 9.04 2.88
C PRO A 179 -3.67 9.92 2.01
N TRP A 180 -4.59 9.34 1.25
CA TRP A 180 -5.58 10.12 0.48
C TRP A 180 -6.45 11.02 1.38
N ILE A 181 -6.99 10.47 2.47
CA ILE A 181 -7.79 11.22 3.44
C ILE A 181 -6.94 12.26 4.17
N LEU A 182 -5.74 11.90 4.64
CA LEU A 182 -4.85 12.81 5.37
C LEU A 182 -4.36 13.98 4.51
N ILE A 183 -3.99 13.72 3.25
CA ILE A 183 -3.58 14.76 2.30
C ILE A 183 -4.76 15.69 1.99
N THR A 184 -5.97 15.14 1.80
CA THR A 184 -7.18 15.93 1.57
C THR A 184 -7.51 16.80 2.77
N LEU A 185 -7.39 16.26 3.98
CA LEU A 185 -7.58 17.00 5.22
C LEU A 185 -6.56 18.14 5.34
N GLY A 186 -5.27 17.86 5.11
CA GLY A 186 -4.21 18.87 5.10
C GLY A 186 -4.46 19.98 4.11
N PHE A 187 -4.79 19.63 2.87
CA PHE A 187 -5.15 20.59 1.82
C PHE A 187 -6.34 21.47 2.25
N SER A 188 -7.36 20.85 2.85
CA SER A 188 -8.57 21.56 3.29
C SER A 188 -8.30 22.56 4.40
N VAL A 189 -7.46 22.19 5.37
CA VAL A 189 -7.03 23.05 6.47
C VAL A 189 -6.13 24.18 5.96
N VAL A 190 -5.15 23.89 5.10
CA VAL A 190 -4.27 24.91 4.51
C VAL A 190 -5.07 25.93 3.69
N ALA A 191 -6.02 25.47 2.87
CA ALA A 191 -6.91 26.36 2.14
C ALA A 191 -7.73 27.26 3.08
N ALA A 192 -8.22 26.73 4.20
CA ALA A 192 -8.94 27.52 5.20
C ALA A 192 -8.05 28.53 5.93
N ILE A 193 -6.78 28.19 6.17
CA ILE A 193 -5.76 29.13 6.68
C ILE A 193 -5.54 30.26 5.67
N VAL A 194 -5.35 29.94 4.39
CA VAL A 194 -5.16 30.94 3.32
C VAL A 194 -6.37 31.88 3.24
N VAL A 195 -7.60 31.35 3.24
CA VAL A 195 -8.82 32.18 3.22
C VAL A 195 -8.87 33.13 4.42
N GLN A 196 -8.53 32.65 5.62
CA GLN A 196 -8.50 33.49 6.83
C GLN A 196 -7.40 34.55 6.74
N VAL A 197 -6.20 34.20 6.29
CA VAL A 197 -5.12 35.17 6.09
C VAL A 197 -5.55 36.24 5.11
N VAL A 198 -6.12 35.90 3.96
CA VAL A 198 -6.61 36.87 2.97
C VAL A 198 -7.71 37.76 3.55
N ALA A 199 -8.67 37.19 4.30
CA ALA A 199 -9.78 37.93 4.89
C ALA A 199 -9.32 38.97 5.92
N PHE A 200 -8.30 38.65 6.71
CA PHE A 200 -7.77 39.52 7.77
C PHE A 200 -6.49 40.28 7.37
N PHE A 201 -5.96 40.07 6.16
CA PHE A 201 -4.67 40.64 5.71
C PHE A 201 -4.64 42.17 5.84
N ARG A 202 -5.72 42.84 5.39
CA ARG A 202 -5.84 44.30 5.44
C ARG A 202 -5.77 44.84 6.86
N LEU A 203 -6.31 44.11 7.84
CA LEU A 203 -6.25 44.49 9.26
C LEU A 203 -4.82 44.44 9.79
N ILE A 204 -4.07 43.38 9.47
CA ILE A 204 -2.65 43.27 9.87
C ILE A 204 -1.83 44.40 9.25
N ALA A 205 -1.94 44.59 7.92
CA ALA A 205 -1.13 45.58 7.20
C ALA A 205 -1.41 47.01 7.68
N ALA A 206 -2.68 47.36 7.88
CA ALA A 206 -3.06 48.67 8.39
C ALA A 206 -2.60 48.87 9.85
N ASP A 207 -2.69 47.83 10.68
CA ASP A 207 -2.28 47.91 12.07
C ASP A 207 -0.76 48.02 12.23
N ALA A 208 0.01 47.30 11.40
CA ALA A 208 1.47 47.45 11.32
C ALA A 208 1.88 48.86 10.86
N TYR A 209 1.15 49.43 9.89
CA TYR A 209 1.36 50.81 9.44
C TYR A 209 1.04 51.85 10.53
N ILE A 210 -0.08 51.69 11.24
CA ILE A 210 -0.46 52.58 12.36
C ILE A 210 0.59 52.51 13.48
N LEU A 211 1.12 51.32 13.78
CA LEU A 211 2.22 51.17 14.73
C LEU A 211 3.49 51.85 14.22
N GLY A 212 3.85 51.67 12.95
CA GLY A 212 5.01 52.30 12.32
C GLY A 212 4.94 53.83 12.34
N LEU A 213 3.75 54.42 12.18
CA LEU A 213 3.54 55.87 12.26
C LEU A 213 3.82 56.47 13.65
N ARG A 214 3.84 55.65 14.72
CA ARG A 214 4.24 56.14 16.05
C ARG A 214 5.75 56.26 16.20
N LEU A 215 6.51 55.52 15.38
CA LEU A 215 7.97 55.43 15.47
C LEU A 215 8.67 56.19 14.33
N PHE A 216 8.01 56.33 13.17
CA PHE A 216 8.64 56.80 11.94
C PHE A 216 7.75 57.74 11.13
N SER A 217 8.36 58.44 10.17
CA SER A 217 7.66 59.23 9.14
C SER A 217 6.81 58.34 8.23
N ARG A 218 5.88 58.93 7.46
CA ARG A 218 4.89 58.19 6.65
C ARG A 218 5.51 57.13 5.72
N ILE A 219 6.60 57.47 5.04
CA ILE A 219 7.26 56.56 4.09
C ILE A 219 7.94 55.42 4.86
N ASN A 220 8.67 55.76 5.92
CA ASN A 220 9.37 54.79 6.75
C ASN A 220 8.39 53.86 7.50
N ALA A 221 7.21 54.35 7.87
CA ALA A 221 6.13 53.56 8.45
C ALA A 221 5.55 52.55 7.44
N LEU A 222 5.46 52.90 6.16
CA LEU A 222 5.06 51.96 5.10
C LEU A 222 6.10 50.85 4.92
N ILE A 223 7.39 51.22 4.88
CA ILE A 223 8.50 50.25 4.82
C ILE A 223 8.47 49.33 6.04
N PHE A 224 8.30 49.90 7.24
CA PHE A 224 8.17 49.14 8.47
C PHE A 224 7.01 48.13 8.40
N ALA A 225 5.83 48.56 7.95
CA ALA A 225 4.68 47.67 7.79
C ALA A 225 4.94 46.54 6.79
N ALA A 226 5.58 46.85 5.66
CA ALA A 226 5.97 45.86 4.66
C ALA A 226 6.95 44.84 5.26
N VAL A 227 7.97 45.28 5.99
CA VAL A 227 8.96 44.42 6.65
C VAL A 227 8.30 43.53 7.71
N VAL A 228 7.40 44.06 8.55
CA VAL A 228 6.71 43.27 9.58
C VAL A 228 5.85 42.16 8.97
N VAL A 229 5.13 42.45 7.88
CA VAL A 229 4.27 41.46 7.19
C VAL A 229 5.10 40.40 6.46
N SER A 230 6.27 40.77 5.94
CA SER A 230 7.14 39.86 5.18
C SER A 230 8.36 39.36 5.96
N LEU A 231 8.37 39.51 7.28
CA LEU A 231 9.53 39.21 8.14
C LEU A 231 10.12 37.80 7.92
N PRO A 232 9.32 36.72 7.78
CA PRO A 232 9.89 35.40 7.53
C PRO A 232 10.63 35.29 6.19
N LEU A 233 10.23 36.06 5.17
CA LEU A 233 10.91 36.08 3.87
C LEU A 233 12.33 36.66 3.99
N PHE A 234 12.50 37.72 4.79
CA PHE A 234 13.82 38.32 5.07
C PHE A 234 14.72 37.40 5.89
N ALA A 235 14.14 36.53 6.70
CA ALA A 235 14.86 35.51 7.45
C ALA A 235 15.26 34.28 6.60
N GLY A 236 15.00 34.30 5.28
CA GLY A 236 15.25 33.17 4.39
C GLY A 236 14.31 31.97 4.62
N LEU A 237 13.21 32.17 5.35
CA LEU A 237 12.23 31.12 5.62
C LEU A 237 11.26 31.03 4.43
N GLY A 238 10.97 29.79 4.01
CA GLY A 238 10.10 29.52 2.85
C GLY A 238 8.65 30.01 3.01
N PRO A 239 7.82 29.89 1.95
CA PRO A 239 6.45 30.42 1.91
C PRO A 239 5.52 29.81 2.97
N VAL A 240 5.78 28.57 3.40
CA VAL A 240 5.04 27.92 4.49
C VAL A 240 5.17 28.73 5.79
N TRP A 241 6.38 29.19 6.12
CA TRP A 241 6.62 29.99 7.32
C TRP A 241 5.94 31.35 7.25
N VAL A 242 5.94 31.99 6.07
CA VAL A 242 5.21 33.25 5.84
C VAL A 242 3.72 33.04 6.11
N LEU A 243 3.12 31.98 5.55
CA LEU A 243 1.70 31.69 5.74
C LEU A 243 1.35 31.45 7.21
N ILE A 244 2.12 30.61 7.91
CA ILE A 244 1.86 30.28 9.32
C ILE A 244 2.09 31.49 10.23
N TYR A 245 3.12 32.30 9.96
CA TYR A 245 3.37 33.55 10.66
C TYR A 245 2.19 34.53 10.53
N LEU A 246 1.75 34.79 9.30
CA LEU A 246 0.59 35.66 9.05
C LEU A 246 -0.68 35.10 9.71
N PHE A 247 -0.88 33.78 9.65
CA PHE A 247 -2.00 33.12 10.32
C PHE A 247 -1.93 33.25 11.85
N SER A 248 -0.74 33.31 12.42
CA SER A 248 -0.54 33.49 13.86
C SER A 248 -0.84 34.94 14.28
N LEU A 249 -0.45 35.93 13.46
CA LEU A 249 -0.70 37.34 13.74
C LEU A 249 -2.20 37.71 13.74
N ILE A 250 -3.03 37.00 12.96
CA ILE A 250 -4.46 37.32 12.86
C ILE A 250 -5.30 36.88 14.07
N TRP A 251 -4.74 36.07 14.99
CA TRP A 251 -5.50 35.54 16.13
C TRP A 251 -6.12 36.64 17.01
N ILE A 252 -5.51 37.82 17.09
CA ILE A 252 -6.06 38.95 17.83
C ILE A 252 -7.42 39.41 17.28
N TYR A 253 -7.62 39.35 15.95
CA TYR A 253 -8.87 39.77 15.28
C TYR A 253 -9.96 38.69 15.26
N MET A 254 -9.60 37.45 15.56
CA MET A 254 -10.52 36.32 15.55
C MET A 254 -11.43 36.29 16.79
N ALA A 255 -12.65 35.79 16.61
CA ALA A 255 -13.52 35.44 17.74
C ALA A 255 -12.95 34.23 18.51
N SER A 256 -13.37 34.03 19.76
CA SER A 256 -12.88 32.93 20.62
C SER A 256 -13.04 31.55 19.95
N PHE A 257 -14.19 31.29 19.31
CA PHE A 257 -14.42 30.03 18.59
C PHE A 257 -13.49 29.85 17.39
N GLN A 258 -13.23 30.92 16.62
CA GLN A 258 -12.32 30.89 15.49
C GLN A 258 -10.88 30.61 15.92
N ARG A 259 -10.46 31.15 17.08
CA ARG A 259 -9.13 30.86 17.66
C ARG A 259 -8.97 29.39 18.03
N ILE A 260 -9.99 28.79 18.64
CA ILE A 260 -9.98 27.35 18.95
C ILE A 260 -9.82 26.55 17.65
N THR A 261 -10.59 26.88 16.60
CA THR A 261 -10.46 26.22 15.30
C THR A 261 -9.10 26.46 14.65
N ALA A 262 -8.47 27.62 14.87
CA ALA A 262 -7.14 27.95 14.35
C ALA A 262 -6.04 27.12 15.03
N VAL A 263 -6.11 26.97 16.35
CA VAL A 263 -5.21 26.07 17.11
C VAL A 263 -5.38 24.64 16.63
N ILE A 264 -6.61 24.14 16.54
CA ILE A 264 -6.88 22.77 16.06
C ILE A 264 -6.34 22.57 14.64
N SER A 265 -6.51 23.57 13.77
CA SER A 265 -5.99 23.54 12.39
C SER A 265 -4.47 23.39 12.35
N LEU A 266 -3.74 24.14 13.19
CA LEU A 266 -2.28 24.02 13.29
C LEU A 266 -1.86 22.68 13.91
N VAL A 267 -2.58 22.17 14.91
CA VAL A 267 -2.33 20.84 15.48
C VAL A 267 -2.53 19.75 14.43
N VAL A 268 -3.59 19.83 13.62
CA VAL A 268 -3.81 18.89 12.51
C VAL A 268 -2.65 18.94 11.52
N ILE A 269 -2.20 20.12 11.10
CA ILE A 269 -1.02 20.26 10.22
C ILE A 269 0.23 19.65 10.87
N ALA A 270 0.46 19.90 12.15
CA ALA A 270 1.60 19.37 12.88
C ALA A 270 1.62 17.83 12.92
N LEU A 271 0.44 17.20 12.99
CA LEU A 271 0.28 15.76 13.07
C LEU A 271 0.25 15.04 11.72
N ILE A 272 -0.04 15.71 10.61
CA ILE A 272 -0.17 15.05 9.30
C ILE A 272 1.11 14.30 8.90
N VAL A 273 2.28 14.93 9.00
CA VAL A 273 3.55 14.30 8.59
C VAL A 273 3.89 13.10 9.48
N PRO A 274 3.86 13.21 10.83
CA PRO A 274 4.03 12.05 11.71
C PRO A 274 3.03 10.93 11.48
N LEU A 275 1.76 11.25 11.21
CA LEU A 275 0.73 10.25 10.91
C LEU A 275 0.98 9.56 9.57
N LEU A 276 1.48 10.27 8.55
CA LEU A 276 1.91 9.67 7.28
C LEU A 276 3.15 8.78 7.46
N GLY A 277 4.12 9.20 8.28
CA GLY A 277 5.28 8.37 8.64
C GLY A 277 4.87 7.08 9.38
N LEU A 278 3.98 7.21 10.36
CA LEU A 278 3.40 6.07 11.08
C LEU A 278 2.65 5.14 10.12
N TRP A 279 1.84 5.69 9.22
CA TRP A 279 1.15 4.93 8.19
C TRP A 279 2.14 4.17 7.30
N GLN A 280 3.19 4.81 6.80
CA GLN A 280 4.20 4.17 5.96
C GLN A 280 4.84 2.97 6.68
N ASN A 281 5.20 3.13 7.95
CA ASN A 281 5.83 2.04 8.71
C ASN A 281 4.87 0.90 9.04
N VAL A 282 3.61 1.21 9.38
CA VAL A 282 2.64 0.19 9.79
C VAL A 282 2.03 -0.53 8.60
N CYS A 283 1.77 0.19 7.50
CA CYS A 283 1.00 -0.33 6.37
C CYS A 283 1.86 -0.80 5.20
N LEU A 284 3.05 -0.22 4.97
CA LEU A 284 3.93 -0.60 3.85
C LEU A 284 5.04 -1.58 4.24
N ALA A 285 5.23 -1.87 5.54
CA ALA A 285 6.13 -2.92 5.96
C ALA A 285 5.66 -4.28 5.41
N PRO A 286 6.58 -5.12 4.87
CA PRO A 286 6.22 -6.46 4.43
C PRO A 286 5.63 -7.25 5.61
N ALA A 287 4.70 -8.17 5.30
CA ALA A 287 4.16 -9.06 6.31
C ALA A 287 5.30 -9.91 6.89
N GLN A 288 5.22 -10.17 8.19
CA GLN A 288 6.20 -11.00 8.90
C GLN A 288 6.33 -12.36 8.21
N LEU A 289 7.51 -12.96 8.24
CA LEU A 289 7.74 -14.24 7.57
C LEU A 289 6.81 -15.31 8.14
N GLN A 290 6.59 -15.32 9.46
CA GLN A 290 5.63 -16.22 10.11
C GLN A 290 4.20 -16.08 9.54
N ASP A 291 3.72 -14.85 9.35
CA ASP A 291 2.38 -14.60 8.81
C ASP A 291 2.27 -15.09 7.36
N ARG A 292 3.33 -14.90 6.57
CA ARG A 292 3.38 -15.39 5.18
C ARG A 292 3.40 -16.92 5.13
N VAL A 293 4.17 -17.58 5.97
CA VAL A 293 4.21 -19.05 6.07
C VAL A 293 2.85 -19.59 6.49
N ILE A 294 2.21 -18.99 7.50
CA ILE A 294 0.84 -19.35 7.89
C ILE A 294 -0.12 -19.17 6.71
N GLU A 295 -0.03 -18.07 5.97
CA GLU A 295 -0.89 -17.83 4.81
C GLU A 295 -0.65 -18.87 3.69
N VAL A 296 0.61 -19.27 3.44
CA VAL A 296 0.95 -20.33 2.48
C VAL A 296 0.31 -21.66 2.87
N LEU A 297 0.43 -22.07 4.13
CA LEU A 297 -0.08 -23.35 4.63
C LEU A 297 -1.61 -23.36 4.69
N THR A 298 -2.22 -22.29 5.21
CA THR A 298 -3.67 -22.21 5.42
C THR A 298 -4.45 -21.91 4.15
N GLU A 299 -3.95 -21.01 3.31
CA GLU A 299 -4.59 -20.65 2.04
C GLU A 299 -4.04 -21.43 0.83
N ARG A 300 -3.19 -22.44 1.10
CA ARG A 300 -2.58 -23.39 0.15
C ARG A 300 -2.17 -22.73 -1.17
N LYS A 301 -1.33 -21.69 -1.05
CA LYS A 301 -0.83 -20.91 -2.19
C LYS A 301 0.64 -21.22 -2.47
N ALA A 302 1.02 -21.27 -3.73
CA ALA A 302 2.43 -21.32 -4.10
C ALA A 302 3.07 -19.92 -3.91
N ASP A 303 4.08 -19.84 -3.04
CA ASP A 303 4.88 -18.66 -2.76
C ASP A 303 6.36 -19.03 -2.57
N PHE A 304 7.07 -19.10 -3.69
CA PHE A 304 8.47 -19.51 -3.73
C PHE A 304 9.42 -18.57 -2.98
N VAL A 305 9.05 -17.29 -2.79
CA VAL A 305 9.86 -16.34 -2.03
C VAL A 305 9.79 -16.70 -0.55
N THR A 306 8.57 -16.92 -0.04
CA THR A 306 8.36 -17.36 1.34
C THR A 306 9.00 -18.72 1.61
N LEU A 307 8.92 -19.66 0.66
CA LEU A 307 9.62 -20.96 0.76
C LEU A 307 11.13 -20.76 0.94
N ARG A 308 11.75 -20.00 0.05
CA ARG A 308 13.20 -19.79 0.06
C ARG A 308 13.66 -19.11 1.34
N GLU A 309 13.01 -18.00 1.71
CA GLU A 309 13.34 -17.28 2.95
C GLU A 309 13.18 -18.16 4.20
N PHE A 310 12.23 -19.10 4.20
CA PHE A 310 12.04 -20.03 5.31
C PHE A 310 13.11 -21.12 5.35
N ILE A 311 13.47 -21.71 4.20
CA ILE A 311 14.52 -22.74 4.10
C ILE A 311 15.90 -22.18 4.48
N ASP A 312 16.16 -20.91 4.17
CA ASP A 312 17.40 -20.23 4.54
C ASP A 312 17.61 -20.20 6.08
N LEU A 313 16.57 -20.46 6.89
CA LEU A 313 16.63 -20.57 8.35
C LEU A 313 16.99 -21.98 8.87
N GLU A 314 17.34 -22.93 8.00
CA GLU A 314 17.65 -24.30 8.42
C GLU A 314 18.77 -24.33 9.46
N THR A 315 19.79 -23.49 9.29
CA THR A 315 20.98 -23.55 10.15
C THR A 315 20.69 -23.19 11.60
N GLU A 316 19.71 -22.32 11.79
CA GLU A 316 19.22 -21.79 13.04
C GLU A 316 18.29 -22.75 13.75
N PHE A 317 17.54 -23.57 13.00
CA PHE A 317 16.50 -24.46 13.52
C PHE A 317 16.78 -25.96 13.35
N LYS A 318 18.03 -26.38 13.08
CA LYS A 318 18.42 -27.79 12.93
C LYS A 318 17.93 -28.73 14.06
N GLY A 319 17.79 -28.19 15.27
CA GLY A 319 17.32 -28.95 16.45
C GLY A 319 15.81 -28.93 16.67
N SER A 320 15.03 -28.31 15.78
CA SER A 320 13.58 -28.13 15.94
C SER A 320 12.80 -29.07 15.02
N ALA A 321 12.08 -30.02 15.62
CA ALA A 321 11.18 -30.89 14.85
C ALA A 321 10.05 -30.09 14.18
N ALA A 322 9.58 -29.01 14.81
CA ALA A 322 8.53 -28.14 14.26
C ALA A 322 9.00 -27.43 12.98
N TYR A 323 10.25 -26.98 12.93
CA TYR A 323 10.84 -26.40 11.72
C TYR A 323 10.83 -27.40 10.57
N HIS A 324 11.37 -28.59 10.80
CA HIS A 324 11.45 -29.64 9.78
C HIS A 324 10.06 -30.09 9.28
N ILE A 325 9.05 -30.11 10.15
CA ILE A 325 7.64 -30.36 9.75
C ILE A 325 7.13 -29.26 8.81
N VAL A 326 7.34 -27.99 9.17
CA VAL A 326 6.87 -26.85 8.37
C VAL A 326 7.63 -26.76 7.05
N ALA A 327 8.96 -26.92 7.07
CA ALA A 327 9.80 -26.94 5.89
C ALA A 327 9.40 -28.07 4.94
N GLY A 328 9.17 -29.29 5.48
CA GLY A 328 8.75 -30.45 4.72
C GLY A 328 7.43 -30.22 3.99
N GLU A 329 6.43 -29.64 4.67
CA GLU A 329 5.15 -29.34 4.04
C GLU A 329 5.24 -28.19 3.03
N LEU A 330 6.04 -27.16 3.31
CA LEU A 330 6.29 -26.10 2.34
C LEU A 330 6.94 -26.67 1.07
N LEU A 331 7.98 -27.50 1.20
CA LEU A 331 8.62 -28.16 0.05
C LEU A 331 7.63 -29.04 -0.72
N ARG A 332 6.82 -29.84 -0.02
CA ARG A 332 5.77 -30.67 -0.63
C ARG A 332 4.79 -29.83 -1.44
N LEU A 333 4.25 -28.75 -0.86
CA LEU A 333 3.31 -27.86 -1.53
C LEU A 333 3.91 -27.18 -2.77
N HIS A 334 5.23 -26.99 -2.81
CA HIS A 334 5.92 -26.39 -3.95
C HIS A 334 6.40 -27.42 -4.98
N GLY A 335 6.15 -28.72 -4.78
CA GLY A 335 6.50 -29.79 -5.71
C GLY A 335 7.85 -30.47 -5.43
N ASP A 336 8.61 -30.01 -4.42
CA ASP A 336 9.90 -30.57 -4.05
C ASP A 336 9.72 -31.77 -3.12
N ARG A 337 9.07 -32.82 -3.64
CA ARG A 337 8.62 -34.01 -2.89
C ARG A 337 9.74 -34.69 -2.09
N GLU A 338 10.88 -34.90 -2.73
CA GLU A 338 12.03 -35.60 -2.16
C GLU A 338 12.69 -34.80 -1.03
N LEU A 339 12.85 -33.49 -1.23
CA LEU A 339 13.34 -32.60 -0.18
C LEU A 339 12.34 -32.55 0.98
N GLY A 340 11.04 -32.49 0.68
CA GLY A 340 9.98 -32.55 1.70
C GLY A 340 10.07 -33.82 2.54
N ARG A 341 10.23 -34.98 1.90
CA ARG A 341 10.41 -36.28 2.57
C ARG A 341 11.63 -36.28 3.49
N LEU A 342 12.78 -35.78 3.02
CA LEU A 342 13.99 -35.65 3.83
C LEU A 342 13.78 -34.79 5.07
N GLU A 343 13.07 -33.68 4.96
CA GLU A 343 12.73 -32.84 6.11
C GLU A 343 11.84 -33.58 7.13
N PHE A 344 10.85 -34.35 6.69
CA PHE A 344 10.06 -35.17 7.62
C PHE A 344 10.88 -36.28 8.29
N GLU A 345 11.83 -36.89 7.59
CA GLU A 345 12.76 -37.85 8.19
C GLU A 345 13.62 -37.17 9.27
N LYS A 346 14.19 -35.99 8.99
CA LYS A 346 14.90 -35.18 10.00
C LYS A 346 14.01 -34.89 11.21
N ALA A 347 12.74 -34.54 11.00
CA ALA A 347 11.79 -34.28 12.09
C ALA A 347 11.58 -35.52 13.00
N THR A 348 11.55 -36.73 12.44
CA THR A 348 11.46 -37.98 13.24
C THR A 348 12.73 -38.28 14.03
N MET A 349 13.90 -37.88 13.53
CA MET A 349 15.18 -38.03 14.25
C MET A 349 15.28 -37.07 15.43
N VAL A 350 14.76 -35.84 15.28
CA VAL A 350 14.75 -34.84 16.35
C VAL A 350 13.70 -35.16 17.42
N SER A 351 12.49 -35.56 17.01
CA SER A 351 11.41 -35.93 17.94
C SER A 351 10.89 -37.33 17.66
N LEU A 352 11.44 -38.30 18.39
CA LEU A 352 11.07 -39.71 18.30
C LEU A 352 9.61 -39.97 18.66
N ASN A 353 8.91 -39.10 19.39
CA ASN A 353 7.51 -39.30 19.77
C ASN A 353 6.53 -38.40 18.98
N SER A 354 6.96 -37.84 17.84
CA SER A 354 6.08 -37.02 17.00
C SER A 354 5.25 -37.86 16.04
N VAL A 355 3.92 -37.72 16.10
CA VAL A 355 2.96 -38.42 15.22
C VAL A 355 2.97 -37.82 13.82
N LEU A 356 3.03 -36.50 13.72
CA LEU A 356 2.78 -35.75 12.48
C LEU A 356 3.79 -36.05 11.36
N PRO A 357 5.12 -36.04 11.57
CA PRO A 357 6.07 -36.44 10.53
C PRO A 357 5.86 -37.87 10.04
N ARG A 358 5.48 -38.80 10.93
CA ARG A 358 5.23 -40.19 10.56
C ARG A 358 3.98 -40.37 9.72
N LEU A 359 2.94 -39.56 9.96
CA LEU A 359 1.79 -39.48 9.08
C LEU A 359 2.19 -39.03 7.67
N PHE A 360 3.02 -38.00 7.54
CA PHE A 360 3.55 -37.55 6.24
C PHE A 360 4.37 -38.63 5.55
N LEU A 361 5.31 -39.27 6.26
CA LEU A 361 6.12 -40.36 5.71
C LEU A 361 5.29 -41.59 5.33
N GLY A 362 4.27 -41.92 6.12
CA GLY A 362 3.33 -43.01 5.81
C GLY A 362 2.51 -42.70 4.56
N ALA A 363 2.06 -41.46 4.38
CA ALA A 363 1.40 -41.02 3.15
C ALA A 363 2.33 -41.09 1.93
N TYR A 364 3.60 -40.67 2.07
CA TYR A 364 4.59 -40.87 1.00
C TYR A 364 4.82 -42.33 0.65
N ALA A 365 4.91 -43.22 1.65
CA ALA A 365 5.06 -44.66 1.39
C ALA A 365 3.86 -45.25 0.64
N LEU A 366 2.64 -44.77 0.91
CA LEU A 366 1.45 -45.15 0.15
C LEU A 366 1.54 -44.71 -1.31
N GLU A 367 1.94 -43.45 -1.56
CA GLU A 367 2.15 -42.94 -2.91
C GLU A 367 3.29 -43.66 -3.65
N ASP A 368 4.36 -44.03 -2.95
CA ASP A 368 5.49 -44.80 -3.48
C ASP A 368 5.13 -46.27 -3.76
N ARG A 369 3.88 -46.68 -3.47
CA ARG A 369 3.40 -48.05 -3.59
C ARG A 369 4.22 -49.04 -2.75
N ASP A 370 4.74 -48.60 -1.61
CA ASP A 370 5.38 -49.44 -0.59
C ASP A 370 4.44 -49.62 0.61
N PRO A 371 3.48 -50.55 0.51
CA PRO A 371 2.46 -50.71 1.55
C PRO A 371 3.02 -51.31 2.84
N TRP A 372 4.18 -51.98 2.80
CA TRP A 372 4.79 -52.55 4.00
C TRP A 372 5.42 -51.46 4.86
N ARG A 373 6.19 -50.56 4.24
CA ARG A 373 6.71 -49.38 4.94
C ARG A 373 5.58 -48.46 5.42
N ALA A 374 4.53 -48.31 4.62
CA ALA A 374 3.34 -47.57 5.04
C ALA A 374 2.69 -48.19 6.29
N LEU A 375 2.48 -49.51 6.33
CA LEU A 375 1.95 -50.21 7.49
C LEU A 375 2.83 -50.04 8.74
N GLU A 376 4.16 -50.11 8.60
CA GLU A 376 5.07 -49.91 9.72
C GLU A 376 4.96 -48.49 10.30
N LEU A 377 4.93 -47.47 9.44
CA LEU A 377 4.83 -46.08 9.88
C LEU A 377 3.45 -45.77 10.47
N LEU A 378 2.38 -46.24 9.82
CA LEU A 378 1.01 -45.93 10.19
C LEU A 378 0.50 -46.73 11.39
N SER A 379 1.00 -47.95 11.61
CA SER A 379 0.74 -48.69 12.86
C SER A 379 1.28 -47.94 14.07
N LYS A 380 2.54 -47.47 14.01
CA LYS A 380 3.13 -46.60 15.05
C LYS A 380 2.33 -45.31 15.25
N VAL A 381 1.81 -44.72 14.18
CA VAL A 381 0.92 -43.54 14.27
C VAL A 381 -0.33 -43.85 15.08
N VAL A 382 -1.03 -44.95 14.77
CA VAL A 382 -2.26 -45.36 15.46
C VAL A 382 -1.98 -45.79 16.91
N GLU A 383 -0.82 -46.37 17.20
CA GLU A 383 -0.40 -46.68 18.57
C GLU A 383 -0.16 -45.41 19.41
N MET A 384 0.47 -44.38 18.83
CA MET A 384 0.76 -43.12 19.52
C MET A 384 -0.47 -42.21 19.64
N ASP A 385 -1.34 -42.19 18.63
CA ASP A 385 -2.58 -41.43 18.61
C ASP A 385 -3.76 -42.30 18.19
N PRO A 386 -4.33 -43.09 19.12
CA PRO A 386 -5.47 -43.98 18.84
C PRO A 386 -6.78 -43.24 18.51
N ASN A 387 -6.83 -41.93 18.70
CA ASN A 387 -8.00 -41.10 18.39
C ASN A 387 -7.80 -40.31 17.08
N GLY A 388 -6.67 -40.51 16.39
CA GLY A 388 -6.32 -39.84 15.16
C GLY A 388 -7.02 -40.45 13.94
N ALA A 389 -8.15 -39.88 13.54
CA ALA A 389 -8.95 -40.37 12.40
C ALA A 389 -8.14 -40.53 11.09
N LEU A 390 -7.22 -39.60 10.81
CA LEU A 390 -6.38 -39.64 9.60
C LEU A 390 -5.39 -40.82 9.60
N GLY A 391 -4.85 -41.20 10.77
CA GLY A 391 -3.96 -42.36 10.90
C GLY A 391 -4.68 -43.65 10.57
N HIS A 392 -5.86 -43.86 11.14
CA HIS A 392 -6.73 -44.99 10.83
C HIS A 392 -7.13 -45.03 9.35
N TYR A 393 -7.45 -43.87 8.75
CA TYR A 393 -7.82 -43.80 7.34
C TYR A 393 -6.66 -44.20 6.41
N ASN A 394 -5.47 -43.63 6.59
CA ASN A 394 -4.31 -43.99 5.77
C ASN A 394 -3.87 -45.44 6.02
N MET A 395 -3.98 -45.94 7.26
CA MET A 395 -3.67 -47.34 7.57
C MET A 395 -4.62 -48.30 6.86
N ALA A 396 -5.91 -47.96 6.74
CA ALA A 396 -6.86 -48.75 5.97
C ALA A 396 -6.44 -48.89 4.50
N ILE A 397 -5.91 -47.82 3.90
CA ILE A 397 -5.40 -47.86 2.51
C ILE A 397 -4.18 -48.77 2.41
N ALA A 398 -3.27 -48.71 3.38
CA ALA A 398 -2.10 -49.60 3.40
C ALA A 398 -2.53 -51.07 3.49
N LEU A 399 -3.52 -51.37 4.33
CA LEU A 399 -4.10 -52.72 4.47
C LEU A 399 -4.78 -53.18 3.18
N ASP A 400 -5.54 -52.32 2.51
CA ASP A 400 -6.15 -52.62 1.21
C ASP A 400 -5.09 -52.97 0.15
N LEU A 401 -3.98 -52.22 0.09
CA LEU A 401 -2.88 -52.48 -0.83
C LEU A 401 -2.19 -53.83 -0.55
N THR A 402 -2.18 -54.28 0.71
CA THR A 402 -1.72 -55.62 1.10
C THR A 402 -2.79 -56.72 1.03
N ARG A 403 -4.00 -56.40 0.53
CA ARG A 403 -5.16 -57.30 0.43
C ARG A 403 -5.73 -57.79 1.77
N ARG A 404 -5.49 -57.05 2.86
CA ARG A 404 -6.05 -57.30 4.20
C ARG A 404 -7.36 -56.53 4.37
N PHE A 405 -8.35 -56.82 3.52
CA PHE A 405 -9.55 -56.00 3.38
C PHE A 405 -10.42 -55.95 4.65
N ASP A 406 -10.54 -57.05 5.40
CA ASP A 406 -11.35 -57.06 6.64
C ASP A 406 -10.78 -56.11 7.71
N GLU A 407 -9.46 -56.08 7.83
CA GLU A 407 -8.74 -55.17 8.72
C GLU A 407 -8.82 -53.73 8.19
N GLY A 408 -8.64 -53.54 6.88
CA GLY A 408 -8.81 -52.24 6.23
C GLY A 408 -10.21 -51.66 6.47
N ASP A 409 -11.26 -52.47 6.35
CA ASP A 409 -12.63 -52.06 6.62
C ASP A 409 -12.86 -51.71 8.09
N ALA A 410 -12.21 -52.42 9.03
CA ALA A 410 -12.26 -52.09 10.44
C ALA A 410 -11.60 -50.73 10.74
N GLU A 411 -10.41 -50.49 10.21
CA GLU A 411 -9.70 -49.22 10.36
C GLU A 411 -10.45 -48.06 9.68
N ARG A 412 -11.06 -48.30 8.51
CA ARG A 412 -11.90 -47.29 7.83
C ARG A 412 -13.19 -46.98 8.60
N ARG A 413 -13.77 -47.95 9.32
CA ARG A 413 -14.91 -47.71 10.23
C ARG A 413 -14.49 -46.84 11.40
N LYS A 414 -13.37 -47.14 12.08
CA LYS A 414 -12.83 -46.30 13.16
C LYS A 414 -12.55 -44.88 12.69
N ALA A 415 -11.92 -44.72 11.51
CA ALA A 415 -11.68 -43.41 10.92
C ALA A 415 -12.98 -42.59 10.76
N ARG A 416 -14.09 -43.23 10.35
CA ARG A 416 -15.40 -42.56 10.23
C ARG A 416 -16.02 -42.22 11.58
N GLU A 417 -15.89 -43.08 12.57
CA GLU A 417 -16.40 -42.84 13.93
C GLU A 417 -15.68 -41.66 14.59
N LEU A 418 -14.36 -41.53 14.35
CA LEU A 418 -13.54 -40.45 14.88
C LEU A 418 -13.64 -39.16 14.06
N ALA A 419 -14.03 -39.24 12.78
CA ALA A 419 -14.14 -38.08 11.91
C ALA A 419 -15.33 -37.17 12.32
N LYS A 420 -15.06 -35.87 12.42
CA LYS A 420 -16.10 -34.85 12.67
C LYS A 420 -16.85 -34.40 11.40
N GLY A 421 -16.65 -35.13 10.30
CA GLY A 421 -17.15 -34.78 8.97
C GLY A 421 -16.79 -35.87 7.93
N PRO A 422 -16.91 -35.56 6.63
CA PRO A 422 -16.50 -36.48 5.56
C PRO A 422 -15.02 -36.89 5.68
N LEU A 423 -14.67 -38.14 5.33
CA LEU A 423 -13.29 -38.63 5.43
C LEU A 423 -12.33 -37.80 4.57
N GLU A 424 -12.80 -37.29 3.44
CA GLU A 424 -12.05 -36.45 2.52
C GLU A 424 -11.63 -35.11 3.16
N SER A 425 -12.30 -34.70 4.25
CA SER A 425 -11.94 -33.49 5.00
C SER A 425 -10.86 -33.71 6.06
N LEU A 426 -10.39 -34.96 6.26
CA LEU A 426 -9.35 -35.29 7.23
C LEU A 426 -7.95 -34.80 6.82
N GLY A 427 -7.73 -34.55 5.53
CA GLY A 427 -6.42 -34.17 5.01
C GLY A 427 -6.47 -33.59 3.60
N ILE A 428 -5.30 -33.43 3.00
CA ILE A 428 -5.11 -32.95 1.64
C ILE A 428 -4.85 -34.16 0.73
N PRO A 429 -5.56 -34.33 -0.39
CA PRO A 429 -5.25 -35.41 -1.32
C PRO A 429 -3.83 -35.29 -1.85
N GLY A 430 -3.14 -36.42 -1.95
CA GLY A 430 -1.84 -36.55 -2.61
C GLY A 430 -1.95 -36.64 -4.12
N GLN A 431 -0.90 -37.17 -4.74
CA GLN A 431 -0.92 -37.56 -6.16
C GLN A 431 -1.99 -38.62 -6.42
N GLU A 432 -2.18 -39.54 -5.46
CA GLU A 432 -3.32 -40.44 -5.45
C GLU A 432 -4.46 -39.84 -4.64
N ASP A 433 -5.60 -39.57 -5.28
CA ASP A 433 -6.79 -38.95 -4.67
C ASP A 433 -7.27 -39.66 -3.38
N ARG A 434 -6.89 -40.93 -3.17
CA ARG A 434 -7.23 -41.71 -1.96
C ARG A 434 -6.29 -41.44 -0.79
N VAL A 435 -5.04 -41.07 -1.02
CA VAL A 435 -4.05 -40.84 0.03
C VAL A 435 -4.22 -39.42 0.57
N LEU A 436 -4.33 -39.28 1.90
CA LEU A 436 -4.53 -37.98 2.54
C LEU A 436 -3.30 -37.57 3.36
N PHE A 437 -2.74 -36.41 3.04
CA PHE A 437 -1.70 -35.75 3.82
C PHE A 437 -2.29 -34.93 4.97
N PRO A 438 -1.60 -34.83 6.12
CA PRO A 438 -2.05 -33.99 7.24
C PRO A 438 -2.14 -32.50 6.89
N LEU A 439 -3.11 -31.81 7.51
CA LEU A 439 -3.22 -30.35 7.47
C LEU A 439 -2.38 -29.72 8.58
N ILE A 440 -1.45 -28.83 8.22
CA ILE A 440 -0.68 -28.05 9.19
C ILE A 440 -1.45 -26.77 9.55
N GLY A 441 -1.81 -26.65 10.83
CA GLY A 441 -2.42 -25.44 11.37
C GLY A 441 -1.40 -24.35 11.74
N SER A 442 -1.89 -23.13 11.99
CA SER A 442 -1.03 -22.00 12.40
C SER A 442 -0.30 -22.21 13.72
N GLY A 443 -0.80 -23.10 14.59
CA GLY A 443 -0.24 -23.32 15.92
C GLY A 443 1.20 -23.84 15.90
N ILE A 444 1.58 -24.68 14.93
CA ILE A 444 2.97 -25.17 14.82
C ILE A 444 3.91 -24.04 14.44
N VAL A 445 3.49 -23.16 13.53
CA VAL A 445 4.29 -22.00 13.11
C VAL A 445 4.41 -20.98 14.24
N GLN A 446 3.33 -20.73 14.97
CA GLN A 446 3.32 -19.83 16.14
C GLN A 446 4.23 -20.37 17.25
N GLY A 447 4.12 -21.66 17.59
CA GLY A 447 5.01 -22.28 18.58
C GLY A 447 6.48 -22.29 18.14
N LEU A 448 6.75 -22.44 16.83
CA LEU A 448 8.11 -22.29 16.30
C LEU A 448 8.64 -20.86 16.47
N ALA A 449 7.82 -19.85 16.21
CA ALA A 449 8.20 -18.46 16.40
C ALA A 449 8.45 -18.12 17.89
N GLU A 450 7.61 -18.61 18.79
CA GLU A 450 7.76 -18.43 20.25
C GLU A 450 9.04 -19.10 20.79
N SER A 451 9.39 -20.26 20.26
CA SER A 451 10.60 -21.01 20.66
C SER A 451 11.89 -20.55 19.99
N ALA A 452 11.81 -19.59 19.05
CA ALA A 452 12.97 -19.09 18.33
C ALA A 452 13.92 -18.30 19.26
N PRO A 453 15.25 -18.40 19.06
CA PRO A 453 16.21 -17.54 19.76
C PRO A 453 15.96 -16.05 19.44
N PRO A 454 16.29 -15.12 20.36
CA PRO A 454 15.94 -13.69 20.21
C PRO A 454 16.51 -13.03 18.95
N GLY A 455 17.66 -13.50 18.44
CA GLY A 455 18.23 -13.00 17.17
C GLY A 455 17.41 -13.41 15.93
N ILE A 456 16.68 -14.52 16.01
CA ILE A 456 15.89 -15.10 14.92
C ILE A 456 14.41 -14.77 15.07
N GLN A 457 13.93 -14.56 16.30
CA GLN A 457 12.64 -13.88 16.54
C GLN A 457 12.60 -12.57 15.75
N PHE A 458 13.68 -11.79 15.76
CA PHE A 458 13.77 -10.59 14.92
C PHE A 458 13.65 -10.89 13.42
N ALA A 459 14.18 -12.00 12.91
CA ALA A 459 14.08 -12.39 11.49
C ALA A 459 12.67 -12.92 11.12
N LEU A 460 12.03 -13.68 12.00
CA LEU A 460 10.66 -14.19 11.83
C LEU A 460 9.61 -13.08 12.00
N ASP A 461 9.84 -12.17 12.96
CA ASP A 461 8.99 -11.02 13.26
C ASP A 461 9.29 -9.79 12.41
N ASN A 462 10.29 -9.85 11.52
CA ASN A 462 10.96 -8.69 10.94
C ASN A 462 10.00 -7.75 10.19
N ARG A 463 9.35 -6.85 10.92
CA ARG A 463 9.08 -5.51 10.42
C ARG A 463 10.46 -4.91 10.26
N VAL A 464 10.94 -4.77 9.03
CA VAL A 464 12.04 -3.86 8.74
C VAL A 464 11.60 -2.49 9.25
N GLN A 465 11.91 -2.22 10.51
CA GLN A 465 11.72 -0.93 11.13
C GLN A 465 12.80 -0.05 10.50
N GLY A 466 12.48 0.56 9.37
CA GLY A 466 12.96 1.90 9.15
C GLY A 466 12.55 2.67 10.42
N ARG A 467 13.51 2.97 11.29
CA ARG A 467 13.30 3.76 12.51
C ARG A 467 12.86 5.16 12.10
N SER A 468 11.60 5.32 11.69
CA SER A 468 10.90 6.58 11.81
C SER A 468 10.34 6.56 13.24
N LEU A 469 11.20 6.97 14.17
CA LEU A 469 10.74 7.34 15.50
C LEU A 469 9.80 8.50 15.24
N PHE A 470 8.53 8.40 15.66
CA PHE A 470 7.55 9.48 15.58
C PHE A 470 8.15 10.85 15.97
N GLY A 471 9.16 10.84 16.86
CA GLY A 471 9.99 11.99 17.20
C GLY A 471 10.74 12.66 16.04
N THR A 472 11.39 11.94 15.12
CA THR A 472 12.13 12.57 14.00
C THR A 472 11.18 13.21 12.98
N ASP A 473 10.05 12.57 12.70
CA ASP A 473 9.07 13.08 11.73
C ASP A 473 8.25 14.26 12.31
N ALA A 474 8.10 14.32 13.64
CA ALA A 474 7.51 15.45 14.35
C ALA A 474 8.32 16.75 14.21
N PHE A 475 9.62 16.65 13.90
CA PHE A 475 10.48 17.80 13.60
C PHE A 475 10.59 18.14 12.11
N SER A 476 9.70 17.60 11.27
CA SER A 476 9.63 18.04 9.88
C SER A 476 9.40 19.56 9.79
N PRO A 477 9.92 20.25 8.74
CA PRO A 477 9.77 21.71 8.63
C PRO A 477 8.31 22.20 8.68
N LEU A 478 7.38 21.40 8.15
CA LEU A 478 5.95 21.71 8.19
C LEU A 478 5.37 21.58 9.60
N SER A 479 5.69 20.49 10.31
CA SER A 479 5.24 20.27 11.68
C SER A 479 5.82 21.30 12.63
N LEU A 480 7.11 21.62 12.49
CA LEU A 480 7.78 22.64 13.27
C LEU A 480 7.17 24.02 13.02
N ALA A 481 6.93 24.40 11.76
CA ALA A 481 6.30 25.66 11.42
C ALA A 481 4.93 25.80 12.10
N ALA A 482 4.11 24.75 12.08
CA ALA A 482 2.80 24.76 12.72
C ALA A 482 2.89 24.89 14.25
N LEU A 483 3.80 24.15 14.90
CA LEU A 483 4.02 24.24 16.35
C LEU A 483 4.53 25.63 16.77
N VAL A 484 5.52 26.17 16.05
CA VAL A 484 6.02 27.53 16.28
C VAL A 484 4.90 28.55 16.06
N GLY A 485 4.06 28.36 15.05
CA GLY A 485 2.87 29.19 14.81
C GLY A 485 1.92 29.23 16.01
N ILE A 486 1.67 28.09 16.66
CA ILE A 486 0.84 28.05 17.88
C ILE A 486 1.46 28.90 19.00
N VAL A 487 2.77 28.75 19.23
CA VAL A 487 3.49 29.48 20.28
C VAL A 487 3.51 30.98 19.98
N VAL A 488 3.85 31.36 18.74
CA VAL A 488 3.89 32.75 18.29
C VAL A 488 2.51 33.38 18.35
N GLY A 489 1.47 32.68 17.89
CA GLY A 489 0.08 33.16 17.93
C GLY A 489 -0.41 33.38 19.36
N ALA A 490 -0.15 32.45 20.27
CA ALA A 490 -0.50 32.57 21.69
C ALA A 490 0.27 33.72 22.37
N GLY A 491 1.59 33.79 22.15
CA GLY A 491 2.44 34.85 22.70
C GLY A 491 2.04 36.24 22.21
N MET A 492 1.80 36.39 20.90
CA MET A 492 1.33 37.65 20.33
C MET A 492 -0.07 38.02 20.83
N LEU A 493 -0.99 37.06 20.93
CA LEU A 493 -2.31 37.31 21.48
C LEU A 493 -2.23 37.81 22.93
N PHE A 494 -1.35 37.24 23.74
CA PHE A 494 -1.12 37.65 25.13
C PHE A 494 -0.55 39.08 25.23
N VAL A 495 0.57 39.35 24.55
CA VAL A 495 1.23 40.66 24.54
C VAL A 495 0.28 41.74 24.04
N ARG A 496 -0.40 41.47 22.92
CA ARG A 496 -1.31 42.44 22.30
C ARG A 496 -2.55 42.70 23.14
N ARG A 497 -3.12 41.69 23.82
CA ARG A 497 -4.22 41.92 24.76
C ARG A 497 -3.82 42.79 25.95
N ARG A 498 -2.56 42.67 26.40
CA ARG A 498 -2.09 43.34 27.61
C ARG A 498 -1.59 44.78 27.36
N TRP A 499 -0.93 45.04 26.23
CA TRP A 499 -0.25 46.34 25.97
C TRP A 499 -0.77 47.09 24.75
N TYR A 500 -1.29 46.41 23.72
CA TYR A 500 -1.63 47.06 22.45
C TYR A 500 -2.79 46.39 21.72
N GLY A 501 -4.01 46.85 22.03
CA GLY A 501 -5.27 46.31 21.53
C GLY A 501 -5.41 46.28 20.00
N PRO A 502 -6.38 45.53 19.46
CA PRO A 502 -6.59 45.40 18.02
C PRO A 502 -7.13 46.68 17.39
N ALA A 503 -6.68 46.96 16.16
CA ALA A 503 -7.41 47.86 15.27
C ALA A 503 -8.75 47.23 14.85
N LEU A 504 -9.77 48.06 14.66
CA LEU A 504 -11.10 47.65 14.22
C LEU A 504 -11.34 48.11 12.79
N GLU A 505 -12.19 47.38 12.09
CA GLU A 505 -12.71 47.79 10.79
C GLU A 505 -14.07 48.48 10.95
N CYS A 506 -14.25 49.63 10.30
CA CYS A 506 -15.55 50.29 10.24
C CYS A 506 -16.54 49.44 9.44
N GLY A 507 -17.64 49.01 10.07
CA GLY A 507 -18.65 48.16 9.43
C GLY A 507 -19.38 48.77 8.23
N LYS A 508 -19.19 50.07 7.95
CA LYS A 508 -19.82 50.77 6.82
C LYS A 508 -18.85 51.06 5.67
N CYS A 509 -17.69 51.66 5.95
CA CYS A 509 -16.74 52.06 4.90
C CYS A 509 -15.49 51.18 4.81
N GLY A 510 -15.36 50.18 5.68
CA GLY A 510 -14.20 49.28 5.74
C GLY A 510 -12.88 49.93 6.12
N ARG A 511 -12.87 51.21 6.54
CA ARG A 511 -11.65 51.88 7.00
C ARG A 511 -11.21 51.26 8.33
N VAL A 512 -9.94 50.87 8.41
CA VAL A 512 -9.31 50.40 9.65
C VAL A 512 -8.99 51.61 10.52
N PHE A 513 -9.39 51.57 11.78
CA PHE A 513 -9.17 52.65 12.75
C PHE A 513 -8.98 52.07 14.15
N ARG A 514 -8.53 52.91 15.07
CA ARG A 514 -8.46 52.55 16.49
C ARG A 514 -9.54 53.31 17.25
N PRO A 515 -10.43 52.60 17.95
CA PRO A 515 -11.43 53.25 18.79
C PRO A 515 -10.74 53.93 19.98
N GLU A 516 -11.03 55.21 20.20
CA GLU A 516 -10.88 55.85 21.51
C GLU A 516 -12.11 55.52 22.39
N ASP A 517 -13.31 55.47 21.77
CA ASP A 517 -14.58 55.05 22.38
C ASP A 517 -15.11 53.72 21.79
N LYS A 518 -16.06 53.05 22.47
CA LYS A 518 -16.68 51.77 22.05
C LYS A 518 -17.60 51.86 20.80
N SER A 519 -17.29 52.71 19.81
CA SER A 519 -18.08 52.86 18.59
C SER A 519 -17.64 51.87 17.49
N SER A 520 -18.62 51.21 16.85
CA SER A 520 -18.40 50.28 15.73
C SER A 520 -18.09 50.95 14.38
N TYR A 521 -18.08 52.28 14.34
CA TYR A 521 -17.90 53.07 13.12
C TYR A 521 -16.70 54.01 13.27
N CYS A 522 -16.00 54.28 12.17
CA CYS A 522 -14.94 55.28 12.19
C CYS A 522 -15.53 56.68 12.38
N GLU A 523 -14.74 57.60 12.91
CA GLU A 523 -15.13 58.98 13.19
C GLU A 523 -15.82 59.66 12.02
N GLN A 524 -15.30 59.50 10.79
CA GLN A 524 -15.90 60.02 9.57
C GLN A 524 -17.29 59.42 9.24
N CYS A 525 -17.52 58.15 9.56
CA CYS A 525 -18.84 57.55 9.35
C CYS A 525 -19.83 57.97 10.42
N VAL A 526 -19.35 58.21 11.65
CA VAL A 526 -20.16 58.76 12.74
C VAL A 526 -20.60 60.18 12.39
N SER A 527 -19.68 61.03 11.95
CA SER A 527 -20.00 62.41 11.57
C SER A 527 -20.99 62.46 10.38
N VAL A 528 -20.74 61.70 9.31
CA VAL A 528 -21.58 61.73 8.11
C VAL A 528 -22.95 61.09 8.31
N PHE A 529 -23.05 59.92 8.97
CA PHE A 529 -24.28 59.14 8.97
C PHE A 529 -25.07 59.17 10.27
N LEU A 530 -24.40 59.34 11.41
CA LEU A 530 -25.02 59.38 12.75
C LEU A 530 -25.28 60.82 13.21
N LYS A 531 -24.34 61.76 12.96
CA LYS A 531 -24.45 63.19 13.32
C LYS A 531 -24.75 64.07 12.09
N ARG A 532 -25.83 63.75 11.35
CA ARG A 532 -26.18 64.29 10.02
C ARG A 532 -26.22 65.83 9.89
N ASN A 533 -26.30 66.58 10.99
CA ASN A 533 -26.55 68.03 10.98
C ASN A 533 -25.29 68.91 10.81
N ALA A 534 -24.10 68.32 10.66
CA ALA A 534 -22.83 69.06 10.73
C ALA A 534 -21.95 68.99 9.45
N VAL A 535 -22.44 68.40 8.35
CA VAL A 535 -21.59 68.02 7.21
C VAL A 535 -22.23 68.39 5.87
N SER A 536 -21.46 68.99 4.96
CA SER A 536 -21.95 69.41 3.64
C SER A 536 -22.45 68.24 2.79
N ILE A 537 -23.43 68.49 1.91
CA ILE A 537 -24.05 67.47 1.04
C ILE A 537 -22.99 66.78 0.17
N GLU A 538 -22.00 67.51 -0.34
CA GLU A 538 -20.90 66.97 -1.14
C GLU A 538 -20.05 65.94 -0.36
N GLN A 539 -19.77 66.19 0.92
CA GLN A 539 -19.03 65.25 1.76
C GLN A 539 -19.85 63.99 2.06
N GLN A 540 -21.18 64.12 2.18
CA GLN A 540 -22.09 62.98 2.36
C GLN A 540 -22.14 62.09 1.11
N THR A 541 -22.27 62.68 -0.09
CA THR A 541 -22.32 61.93 -1.36
C THR A 541 -20.98 61.26 -1.66
N ALA A 542 -19.85 61.94 -1.45
CA ALA A 542 -18.52 61.37 -1.59
C ALA A 542 -18.30 60.16 -0.66
N LYS A 543 -18.75 60.26 0.60
CA LYS A 543 -18.65 59.16 1.57
C LYS A 543 -19.57 57.99 1.22
N ALA A 544 -20.80 58.26 0.78
CA ALA A 544 -21.72 57.22 0.29
C ALA A 544 -21.14 56.47 -0.91
N ALA A 545 -20.49 57.18 -1.86
CA ALA A 545 -19.79 56.56 -2.98
C ALA A 545 -18.59 55.71 -2.54
N GLN A 546 -17.86 56.11 -1.49
CA GLN A 546 -16.80 55.30 -0.90
C GLN A 546 -17.35 54.00 -0.28
N VAL A 547 -18.45 54.08 0.48
CA VAL A 547 -19.13 52.92 1.08
C VAL A 547 -19.56 51.94 -0.01
N ARG A 548 -20.25 52.41 -1.05
CA ARG A 548 -20.71 51.56 -2.15
C ARG A 548 -19.55 50.86 -2.87
N ARG A 549 -18.44 51.57 -3.13
CA ARG A 549 -17.24 50.97 -3.73
C ARG A 549 -16.64 49.87 -2.85
N TRP A 550 -16.58 50.11 -1.54
CA TRP A 550 -16.08 49.11 -0.61
C TRP A 550 -17.00 47.89 -0.50
N GLU A 551 -18.32 48.06 -0.42
CA GLU A 551 -19.28 46.96 -0.40
C GLU A 551 -19.20 46.10 -1.67
N LEU A 552 -19.07 46.74 -2.84
CA LEU A 552 -18.85 46.04 -4.11
C LEU A 552 -17.54 45.24 -4.08
N MET A 553 -16.44 45.87 -3.70
CA MET A 553 -15.14 45.19 -3.69
C MET A 553 -15.07 44.06 -2.68
N ASN A 554 -15.56 44.27 -1.47
CA ASN A 554 -15.61 43.24 -0.43
C ASN A 554 -16.52 42.09 -0.85
N GLY A 555 -17.69 42.39 -1.45
CA GLY A 555 -18.57 41.39 -2.03
C GLY A 555 -17.90 40.57 -3.13
N LEU A 556 -17.15 41.20 -4.02
CA LEU A 556 -16.38 40.52 -5.06
C LEU A 556 -15.27 39.63 -4.48
N VAL A 557 -14.53 40.10 -3.48
CA VAL A 557 -13.48 39.30 -2.81
C VAL A 557 -14.07 38.08 -2.12
N VAL A 558 -15.14 38.24 -1.35
CA VAL A 558 -15.80 37.12 -0.65
C VAL A 558 -16.39 36.11 -1.64
N ARG A 559 -16.97 36.57 -2.75
CA ARG A 559 -17.45 35.69 -3.83
C ARG A 559 -16.30 34.97 -4.52
N GLY A 560 -15.21 35.68 -4.83
CA GLY A 560 -14.01 35.10 -5.42
C GLY A 560 -13.40 34.01 -4.54
N LEU A 561 -13.28 34.27 -3.23
CA LEU A 561 -12.83 33.27 -2.26
C LEU A 561 -13.76 32.06 -2.17
N GLY A 562 -15.09 32.27 -2.26
CA GLY A 562 -16.08 31.19 -2.25
C GLY A 562 -16.08 30.32 -3.51
N VAL A 563 -15.65 30.85 -4.67
CA VAL A 563 -15.45 30.09 -5.90
C VAL A 563 -14.11 29.36 -5.88
N ALA A 564 -13.04 30.05 -5.46
CA ALA A 564 -11.70 29.47 -5.43
C ALA A 564 -11.58 28.34 -4.41
N VAL A 565 -12.18 28.51 -3.23
CA VAL A 565 -12.20 27.52 -2.15
C VAL A 565 -13.64 27.21 -1.80
N PRO A 566 -14.16 26.00 -2.11
CA PRO A 566 -15.45 25.55 -1.63
C PRO A 566 -15.51 25.70 -0.10
N GLY A 567 -16.47 26.46 0.41
CA GLY A 567 -16.57 26.74 1.85
C GLY A 567 -15.92 28.06 2.28
N GLY A 568 -15.24 28.77 1.37
CA GLY A 568 -14.54 30.03 1.63
C GLY A 568 -15.46 31.12 2.20
N ARG A 569 -16.69 31.22 1.67
CA ARG A 569 -17.70 32.17 2.18
C ARG A 569 -18.12 31.85 3.63
N GLN A 570 -18.26 30.58 3.98
CA GLN A 570 -18.58 30.14 5.34
C GLN A 570 -17.44 30.44 6.31
N ILE A 571 -16.19 30.28 5.86
CA ILE A 571 -14.98 30.62 6.64
C ILE A 571 -14.96 32.12 6.97
N VAL A 572 -15.16 32.97 5.97
CA VAL A 572 -15.26 34.44 6.17
C VAL A 572 -16.47 34.78 7.05
N GLY A 573 -17.60 34.09 6.86
CA GLY A 573 -18.83 34.23 7.64
C GLY A 573 -18.79 33.66 9.07
N ARG A 574 -17.59 33.44 9.65
CA ARG A 574 -17.35 32.91 11.01
C ARG A 574 -17.80 31.47 11.27
N ARG A 575 -18.24 30.74 10.24
CA ARG A 575 -18.60 29.31 10.32
C ARG A 575 -17.47 28.43 9.79
N VAL A 576 -16.30 28.56 10.39
CA VAL A 576 -15.03 27.96 9.91
C VAL A 576 -15.11 26.44 9.76
N VAL A 577 -15.66 25.73 10.75
CA VAL A 577 -15.78 24.26 10.71
C VAL A 577 -16.61 23.78 9.53
N SER A 578 -17.77 24.41 9.29
CA SER A 578 -18.62 24.05 8.14
C SER A 578 -17.94 24.32 6.80
N GLY A 579 -17.13 25.37 6.72
CA GLY A 579 -16.36 25.67 5.52
C GLY A 579 -15.24 24.67 5.27
N ILE A 580 -14.50 24.27 6.31
CA ILE A 580 -13.46 23.22 6.22
C ILE A 580 -14.09 21.90 5.78
N LEU A 581 -15.24 21.51 6.37
CA LEU A 581 -15.93 20.27 6.02
C LEU A 581 -16.41 20.27 4.56
N LEU A 582 -17.01 21.37 4.10
CA LEU A 582 -17.47 21.50 2.72
C LEU A 582 -16.29 21.46 1.75
N ASN A 583 -15.17 22.12 2.09
CA ASN A 583 -13.94 22.05 1.32
C ASN A 583 -13.43 20.61 1.22
N PHE A 584 -13.38 19.89 2.35
CA PHE A 584 -12.94 18.50 2.42
C PHE A 584 -13.81 17.58 1.55
N ILE A 585 -15.13 17.68 1.65
CA ILE A 585 -16.06 16.84 0.88
C ILE A 585 -15.90 17.05 -0.63
N VAL A 586 -15.67 18.30 -1.08
CA VAL A 586 -15.49 18.61 -2.50
C VAL A 586 -14.12 18.18 -3.02
N TRP A 587 -13.05 18.38 -2.24
CA TRP A 587 -11.70 18.04 -2.66
C TRP A 587 -11.36 16.56 -2.54
N LEU A 588 -12.01 15.81 -1.65
CA LEU A 588 -11.80 14.38 -1.49
C LEU A 588 -11.89 13.62 -2.82
N PRO A 589 -13.00 13.71 -3.60
CA PRO A 589 -13.07 13.04 -4.89
C PRO A 589 -12.13 13.66 -5.95
N LEU A 590 -11.87 14.97 -5.95
CA LEU A 590 -10.95 15.61 -6.91
C LEU A 590 -9.50 15.14 -6.73
N LEU A 591 -8.98 15.17 -5.50
CA LEU A 591 -7.66 14.62 -5.16
C LEU A 591 -7.65 13.09 -5.32
N GLY A 592 -8.81 12.45 -5.11
CA GLY A 592 -9.03 11.05 -5.46
C GLY A 592 -8.68 10.79 -6.93
N ALA A 593 -9.30 11.53 -7.85
CA ALA A 593 -9.10 11.36 -9.28
C ALA A 593 -7.69 11.71 -9.77
N VAL A 594 -7.10 12.79 -9.25
CA VAL A 594 -5.83 13.36 -9.74
C VAL A 594 -4.60 12.71 -9.09
N ALA A 595 -4.68 12.30 -7.83
CA ALA A 595 -3.54 11.76 -7.09
C ALA A 595 -3.77 10.29 -6.69
N TRP A 596 -4.87 9.99 -5.98
CA TRP A 596 -5.05 8.64 -5.41
C TRP A 596 -5.16 7.54 -6.48
N VAL A 597 -6.01 7.73 -7.48
CA VAL A 597 -6.20 6.75 -8.56
C VAL A 597 -4.91 6.49 -9.35
N PRO A 598 -4.21 7.50 -9.90
CA PRO A 598 -3.01 7.24 -10.71
C PRO A 598 -1.78 6.81 -9.90
N LEU A 599 -1.63 7.23 -8.63
CA LEU A 599 -0.46 6.89 -7.82
C LEU A 599 -0.61 5.56 -7.08
N PHE A 600 -1.80 5.28 -6.53
CA PHE A 600 -2.00 4.09 -5.70
C PHE A 600 -2.75 2.99 -6.42
N LEU A 601 -3.97 3.25 -6.92
CA LEU A 601 -4.78 2.17 -7.53
C LEU A 601 -4.12 1.57 -8.76
N ARG A 602 -3.42 2.37 -9.57
CA ARG A 602 -2.66 1.87 -10.73
C ARG A 602 -1.53 0.91 -10.33
N THR A 603 -0.90 1.17 -9.19
CA THR A 603 0.19 0.35 -8.66
C THR A 603 -0.35 -0.92 -8.00
N ILE A 604 -1.51 -0.83 -7.35
CA ILE A 604 -2.15 -1.97 -6.69
C ILE A 604 -2.72 -2.96 -7.72
N GLU A 605 -3.42 -2.46 -8.75
CA GLU A 605 -4.01 -3.32 -9.78
C GLU A 605 -3.93 -2.63 -11.16
N PRO A 606 -2.89 -2.94 -11.97
CA PRO A 606 -2.64 -2.26 -13.24
C PRO A 606 -3.70 -2.58 -14.31
N SER A 607 -4.42 -3.69 -14.16
CA SER A 607 -5.47 -4.10 -15.10
C SER A 607 -6.81 -3.34 -14.90
N LEU A 608 -6.98 -2.66 -13.76
CA LEU A 608 -8.20 -1.95 -13.38
C LEU A 608 -8.56 -0.87 -14.44
N PRO A 609 -9.84 -0.76 -14.87
CA PRO A 609 -10.27 0.30 -15.79
C PRO A 609 -10.35 1.66 -15.07
N LEU A 610 -9.20 2.29 -14.84
CA LEU A 610 -9.08 3.52 -14.03
C LEU A 610 -9.88 4.71 -14.58
N ARG A 611 -10.05 4.81 -15.91
CA ARG A 611 -10.69 5.97 -16.56
C ARG A 611 -12.14 6.19 -16.09
N GLY A 612 -12.93 5.11 -15.95
CA GLY A 612 -14.32 5.23 -15.52
C GLY A 612 -14.42 5.74 -14.08
N LEU A 613 -13.59 5.21 -13.19
CA LEU A 613 -13.51 5.65 -11.79
C LEU A 613 -13.04 7.11 -11.68
N GLN A 614 -11.99 7.49 -12.42
CA GLN A 614 -11.50 8.87 -12.45
C GLN A 614 -12.58 9.85 -12.91
N LEU A 615 -13.29 9.54 -13.99
CA LEU A 615 -14.38 10.39 -14.49
C LEU A 615 -15.52 10.52 -13.47
N GLY A 616 -15.89 9.42 -12.80
CA GLY A 616 -16.90 9.47 -11.74
C GLY A 616 -16.49 10.36 -10.56
N LEU A 617 -15.23 10.29 -10.14
CA LEU A 617 -14.69 11.13 -9.08
C LEU A 617 -14.58 12.61 -9.50
N VAL A 618 -14.12 12.89 -10.72
CA VAL A 618 -14.10 14.26 -11.28
C VAL A 618 -15.51 14.83 -11.35
N PHE A 619 -16.49 14.03 -11.79
CA PHE A 619 -17.88 14.46 -11.85
C PHE A 619 -18.44 14.78 -10.46
N ALA A 620 -18.23 13.89 -9.47
CA ALA A 620 -18.70 14.12 -8.10
C ALA A 620 -18.07 15.37 -7.47
N GLY A 621 -16.76 15.53 -7.59
CA GLY A 621 -16.05 16.70 -7.09
C GLY A 621 -16.40 17.99 -7.84
N GLY A 622 -16.51 17.92 -9.16
CA GLY A 622 -16.90 19.04 -10.01
C GLY A 622 -18.33 19.51 -9.74
N ALA A 623 -19.28 18.59 -9.58
CA ALA A 623 -20.66 18.92 -9.20
C ALA A 623 -20.71 19.59 -7.82
N GLY A 624 -19.99 19.05 -6.83
CA GLY A 624 -19.87 19.67 -5.51
C GLY A 624 -19.27 21.07 -5.55
N TRP A 625 -18.23 21.27 -6.37
CA TRP A 625 -17.61 22.58 -6.59
C TRP A 625 -18.57 23.57 -7.25
N VAL A 626 -19.30 23.16 -8.29
CA VAL A 626 -20.29 24.02 -8.97
C VAL A 626 -21.40 24.44 -8.00
N VAL A 627 -21.93 23.51 -7.19
CA VAL A 627 -22.95 23.82 -6.18
C VAL A 627 -22.40 24.83 -5.15
N ALA A 628 -21.18 24.62 -4.67
CA ALA A 628 -20.53 25.55 -3.75
C ALA A 628 -20.31 26.93 -4.37
N ALA A 629 -19.85 27.00 -5.62
CA ALA A 629 -19.64 28.24 -6.36
C ALA A 629 -20.95 29.00 -6.60
N LEU A 630 -22.02 28.31 -7.02
CA LEU A 630 -23.34 28.90 -7.20
C LEU A 630 -23.88 29.46 -5.87
N SER A 631 -23.70 28.72 -4.77
CA SER A 631 -24.11 29.20 -3.44
C SER A 631 -23.37 30.49 -3.04
N ALA A 632 -22.09 30.60 -3.40
CA ALA A 632 -21.29 31.79 -3.11
C ALA A 632 -21.78 33.02 -3.87
N TRP A 633 -22.26 32.84 -5.10
CA TRP A 633 -22.80 33.89 -5.98
C TRP A 633 -24.26 34.24 -5.71
N SER A 634 -25.02 33.33 -5.09
CA SER A 634 -26.39 33.62 -4.70
C SER A 634 -26.44 34.80 -3.71
N ARG A 635 -27.38 35.73 -3.94
CA ARG A 635 -27.57 36.92 -3.10
C ARG A 635 -28.19 36.61 -1.73
N ARG A 636 -28.52 35.33 -1.47
CA ARG A 636 -29.06 34.86 -0.20
C ARG A 636 -27.95 34.48 0.78
#